data_AF-W7DW42-F1
#
_entry.id   AF-W7DW42-F1
#
_cell.length_a   1.000
_cell.length_b   1.000
_cell.length_c   1.000
_cell.angle_alpha   90.00
_cell.angle_beta   90.00
_cell.angle_gamma   90.00
#
_symmetry.space_group_name_H-M   'P 1'
#
loop_
_entity.id
_entity.type
_entity.pdbx_description
1 polymer ?
#
loop_
_entity_poly.entity_id
_entity_poly.type
_entity_poly.pdbx_seq_one_letter_code
_entity_poly.pdbx_strand_id
1 'polypeptide(L)'
;MRLQYLNQADLPTDFTYDDYKVGGLSKIDYDPVTDTYSAQSDFGDDGKPTAVYSFKFTGLYNSDGSPQIEFEKNALDLSKINNIDSIRRDPKGDGFWVTTQETSPSIYHYHLDGSQTKLDTIPAEKSFKGSTFSPDGSYFVSMERNLIKDATGYTRITKFDKEGNVVAQYAYYTDRPSDIDATPNGILAILALNDKQLLVLERGFGERQNALTDSSISHVRIYEINLNDAQNVLNISHLTSENTIPVLKKLIFNSIKPPINQSSNTKEIQFNNIEGMSLGPTLSDGRSSLILVSDNKNSETQEKTQFASFAIQPQYDSLQLHYLNQVGLPVDYIFTDPTSNLSYTIGGLSGIDYDPKTDTYIVESDHQSGRYPGASVGESVIYRIKLTGLTDVNSIPKVEFVSAQPLLNEKGQPIADAESIRLDPNGDGFWYTTEEKPSGIYHYHKDGSVSKIAVPNNIATRAQDNLSLEGSTFAPDGSYYVSMERNLTGDATGYSRITKYDANGNIVAQYAYYTDRPSTIDATSNGISEILSLDNNTLLVMERGDNTNQVGASQGAARSRVRIYKVSLVGAQNVLDIENINSTNTKTMEKIKIFDSQDPSIINKLNTNETKIDNLEGMTLGPKLPDGRQSLILVSDNNFNASQYKTQFISLVLDDGDACFLAGTFIRAQQGMVRVEDIVPGDLVYCLGHNNIWQLRQVTWVGKQTTTVVAYKHDDLAGYPVCIRRNAFEEGVPFADLYVTAEHCMVFDGCFVPVRLLVNGKTIFYDHSFKTYDYYHIELERHSIISANGALSESYLDTGNRHYFTSKALSNYALSNSKDWDRDAAAPLITKRGGAKAIFDYLNLRADKHFVQPVQGKKERTNNPNLYLITDDRNKIAPIKIGDKEALFELPSTVKNVRLVSRTYRPCDVYGPFSDNRYVHGVLVGNITRHQDYHKHIIDTHLSGGDLSGWLPQSQTHARWTSGNALIPLNSIESAKNTILSIQILETGSYLVE
;
A
#
# COMPACT_ATOMS: atom_id res chain seq x y z
N MET A 1 2.46 8.05 2.74
CA MET A 1 2.38 7.77 4.20
C MET A 1 1.31 8.63 4.87
N ARG A 2 1.04 8.43 6.17
CA ARG A 2 0.26 9.33 7.04
C ARG A 2 0.97 9.57 8.38
N LEU A 3 0.58 10.62 9.09
CA LEU A 3 1.04 10.88 10.46
C LEU A 3 -0.12 10.68 11.45
N GLN A 4 0.09 9.84 12.46
CA GLN A 4 -0.81 9.70 13.61
C GLN A 4 -0.20 10.43 14.78
N TYR A 5 -0.90 11.42 15.33
CA TYR A 5 -0.44 12.09 16.54
C TYR A 5 -0.41 11.13 17.73
N LEU A 6 0.63 11.23 18.55
CA LEU A 6 0.82 10.45 19.76
C LEU A 6 0.64 11.34 20.99
N ASN A 7 1.55 12.28 21.23
CA ASN A 7 1.55 13.11 22.42
C ASN A 7 2.31 14.43 22.21
N GLN A 8 2.31 15.29 23.23
CA GLN A 8 2.99 16.58 23.21
C GLN A 8 3.63 16.91 24.57
N ALA A 9 4.84 17.44 24.54
CA ALA A 9 5.50 18.04 25.69
C ALA A 9 5.63 19.56 25.50
N ASP A 10 5.32 20.30 26.56
CA ASP A 10 5.44 21.76 26.61
C ASP A 10 6.53 22.17 27.61
N LEU A 11 7.33 23.17 27.25
CA LEU A 11 8.15 23.88 28.23
C LEU A 11 7.42 25.17 28.72
N PRO A 12 7.63 25.57 29.98
CA PRO A 12 7.27 26.91 30.45
C PRO A 12 7.90 28.01 29.59
N THR A 13 7.23 29.17 29.46
CA THR A 13 7.70 30.29 28.62
C THR A 13 8.98 30.94 29.11
N ASP A 14 9.31 30.77 30.39
CA ASP A 14 10.48 31.29 31.09
C ASP A 14 11.49 30.19 31.48
N PHE A 15 11.38 28.99 30.89
CA PHE A 15 12.24 27.86 31.25
C PHE A 15 13.71 28.15 30.92
N THR A 16 14.59 27.85 31.89
CA THR A 16 16.04 28.01 31.77
C THR A 16 16.75 26.69 32.11
N TYR A 17 17.88 26.44 31.45
CA TYR A 17 18.77 25.33 31.73
C TYR A 17 20.22 25.81 31.64
N ASP A 18 21.01 25.57 32.69
CA ASP A 18 22.44 25.94 32.79
C ASP A 18 22.71 27.43 32.46
N ASP A 19 21.88 28.33 33.01
CA ASP A 19 21.88 29.78 32.75
C ASP A 19 21.51 30.22 31.32
N TYR A 20 21.06 29.31 30.45
CA TYR A 20 20.51 29.62 29.13
C TYR A 20 18.98 29.51 29.13
N LYS A 21 18.29 30.51 28.55
CA LYS A 21 16.85 30.43 28.29
C LYS A 21 16.58 29.43 27.18
N VAL A 22 15.69 28.45 27.40
CA VAL A 22 15.33 27.47 26.37
C VAL A 22 14.09 27.97 25.62
N GLY A 23 14.32 28.48 24.42
CA GLY A 23 13.31 29.08 23.55
C GLY A 23 13.92 29.36 22.17
N GLY A 24 13.11 29.85 21.23
CA GLY A 24 13.61 30.15 19.90
C GLY A 24 13.94 28.89 19.10
N LEU A 25 13.37 27.73 19.44
CA LEU A 25 13.86 26.46 18.89
C LEU A 25 13.40 26.28 17.45
N SER A 26 14.33 26.39 16.51
CA SER A 26 14.02 26.22 15.09
C SER A 26 14.41 24.88 14.52
N LYS A 27 15.26 24.11 15.19
CA LYS A 27 15.78 22.84 14.67
C LYS A 27 15.89 21.81 15.77
N ILE A 28 15.63 20.56 15.40
CA ILE A 28 15.76 19.38 16.24
C ILE A 28 16.35 18.24 15.41
N ASP A 29 17.16 17.41 16.04
CA ASP A 29 17.72 16.18 15.47
C ASP A 29 17.80 15.09 16.53
N TYR A 30 17.71 13.82 16.14
CA TYR A 30 17.73 12.66 17.04
C TYR A 30 18.96 11.79 16.77
N ASP A 31 19.68 11.48 17.84
CA ASP A 31 20.78 10.52 17.83
C ASP A 31 20.29 9.17 18.38
N PRO A 32 20.10 8.15 17.52
CA PRO A 32 19.64 6.83 17.94
C PRO A 32 20.68 6.05 18.74
N VAL A 33 21.96 6.43 18.71
CA VAL A 33 23.04 5.72 19.44
C VAL A 33 23.01 6.06 20.91
N THR A 34 22.81 7.35 21.21
CA THR A 34 22.77 7.86 22.59
C THR A 34 21.35 7.97 23.13
N ASP A 35 20.35 7.80 22.26
CA ASP A 35 18.93 8.06 22.52
C ASP A 35 18.69 9.50 23.01
N THR A 36 19.36 10.47 22.38
CA THR A 36 19.29 11.90 22.74
C THR A 36 18.79 12.74 21.57
N TYR A 37 18.15 13.86 21.87
CA TYR A 37 17.83 14.91 20.92
C TYR A 37 18.77 16.08 21.09
N SER A 38 19.12 16.71 19.99
CA SER A 38 19.76 18.03 19.96
C SER A 38 18.79 19.03 19.38
N ALA A 39 18.56 20.17 20.05
CA ALA A 39 17.80 21.29 19.49
C ALA A 39 18.57 22.60 19.57
N GLN A 40 18.41 23.43 18.54
CA GLN A 40 19.10 24.71 18.38
C GLN A 40 18.13 25.87 18.59
N SER A 41 18.58 26.90 19.33
CA SER A 41 17.89 28.19 19.36
C SER A 41 18.25 29.09 18.16
N ASP A 42 17.34 29.98 17.79
CA ASP A 42 17.53 30.96 16.71
C ASP A 42 18.52 32.06 17.10
N PHE A 43 18.51 32.50 18.37
CA PHE A 43 19.35 33.58 18.88
C PHE A 43 19.65 33.42 20.38
N GLY A 44 20.77 33.99 20.83
CA GLY A 44 21.01 34.32 22.24
C GLY A 44 20.59 35.76 22.53
N ASP A 45 19.30 35.98 22.81
CA ASP A 45 18.72 37.32 23.08
C ASP A 45 19.25 37.97 24.38
N ASP A 46 20.10 37.28 25.14
CA ASP A 46 20.79 37.75 26.34
C ASP A 46 22.24 38.19 26.09
N GLY A 47 22.68 38.22 24.83
CA GLY A 47 24.07 38.51 24.45
C GLY A 47 25.01 37.30 24.52
N LYS A 48 24.47 36.08 24.65
CA LYS A 48 25.23 34.82 24.59
C LYS A 48 25.19 34.17 23.19
N PRO A 49 26.10 33.23 22.88
CA PRO A 49 26.09 32.45 21.64
C PRO A 49 24.83 31.62 21.42
N THR A 50 24.57 31.20 20.17
CA THR A 50 23.60 30.14 19.86
C THR A 50 23.87 28.89 20.71
N ALA A 51 22.84 28.41 21.40
CA ALA A 51 22.94 27.24 22.26
C ALA A 51 22.34 26.02 21.54
N VAL A 52 23.03 24.88 21.68
CA VAL A 52 22.50 23.56 21.33
C VAL A 52 22.20 22.82 22.62
N TYR A 53 20.94 22.46 22.81
CA TYR A 53 20.48 21.72 23.98
C TYR A 53 20.42 20.24 23.65
N SER A 54 20.99 19.42 24.54
CA SER A 54 20.84 17.98 24.51
C SER A 54 19.81 17.54 25.54
N PHE A 55 18.84 16.71 25.16
CA PHE A 55 17.79 16.25 26.05
C PHE A 55 17.18 14.93 25.61
N LYS A 56 16.41 14.32 26.51
CA LYS A 56 15.63 13.10 26.26
C LYS A 56 14.16 13.32 26.59
N PHE A 57 13.31 12.54 25.94
CA PHE A 57 11.89 12.48 26.27
C PHE A 57 11.59 11.18 27.01
N THR A 58 10.79 11.27 28.08
CA THR A 58 10.10 10.11 28.65
C THR A 58 8.60 10.29 28.46
N GLY A 59 7.88 9.21 28.11
CA GLY A 59 6.41 9.24 27.93
C GLY A 59 5.87 9.97 26.69
N LEU A 60 6.69 10.71 25.94
CA LEU A 60 6.26 11.46 24.74
C LEU A 60 5.75 10.55 23.61
N TYR A 61 6.24 9.32 23.51
CA TYR A 61 5.89 8.41 22.42
C TYR A 61 4.64 7.56 22.68
N ASN A 62 4.05 7.67 23.88
CA ASN A 62 2.86 6.93 24.27
C ASN A 62 1.66 7.89 24.33
N SER A 63 0.54 7.53 23.70
CA SER A 63 -0.65 8.38 23.67
C SER A 63 -1.29 8.63 25.04
N ASP A 64 -1.03 7.76 26.00
CA ASP A 64 -1.44 7.84 27.41
C ASP A 64 -0.30 8.25 28.36
N GLY A 65 0.90 8.46 27.81
CA GLY A 65 2.06 8.87 28.60
C GLY A 65 1.92 10.28 29.16
N SER A 66 2.61 10.55 30.27
CA SER A 66 2.82 11.91 30.79
C SER A 66 4.20 12.38 30.33
N PRO A 67 4.32 13.19 29.27
CA PRO A 67 5.60 13.51 28.68
C PRO A 67 6.46 14.33 29.63
N GLN A 68 7.74 13.97 29.78
CA GLN A 68 8.74 14.77 30.50
C GLN A 68 9.96 14.98 29.59
N ILE A 69 10.67 16.09 29.84
CA ILE A 69 11.89 16.47 29.13
C ILE A 69 13.03 16.49 30.15
N GLU A 70 14.05 15.68 29.90
CA GLU A 70 15.24 15.59 30.75
C GLU A 70 16.42 16.17 29.98
N PHE A 71 16.88 17.35 30.38
CA PHE A 71 18.03 18.01 29.78
C PHE A 71 19.35 17.47 30.33
N GLU A 72 20.29 17.21 29.44
CA GLU A 72 21.63 16.74 29.78
C GLU A 72 22.63 17.90 29.86
N LYS A 73 23.54 17.79 30.82
CA LYS A 73 24.53 18.83 31.11
C LYS A 73 25.65 18.79 30.07
N ASN A 74 25.42 19.33 28.88
CA ASN A 74 26.42 19.60 27.84
C ASN A 74 25.80 20.50 26.75
N ALA A 75 25.78 21.83 26.95
CA ALA A 75 25.51 22.75 25.84
C ALA A 75 26.76 22.80 24.94
N LEU A 76 26.59 22.61 23.63
CA LEU A 76 27.69 22.76 22.69
C LEU A 76 27.91 24.26 22.42
N ASP A 77 29.14 24.75 22.63
CA ASP A 77 29.50 26.15 22.32
C ASP A 77 29.72 26.30 20.81
N LEU A 78 28.75 26.92 20.12
CA LEU A 78 28.81 27.26 18.71
C LEU A 78 29.13 28.75 18.45
N SER A 79 29.69 29.46 19.43
CA SER A 79 30.03 30.90 19.35
C SER A 79 30.88 31.33 18.17
N LYS A 80 31.58 30.40 17.52
CA LYS A 80 32.43 30.68 16.34
C LYS A 80 31.66 30.73 15.02
N ILE A 81 30.40 30.29 14.99
CA ILE A 81 29.58 30.24 13.78
C ILE A 81 28.41 31.20 13.96
N ASN A 82 28.42 32.29 13.20
CA ASN A 82 27.33 33.26 13.22
C ASN A 82 26.18 32.77 12.33
N ASN A 83 24.95 33.12 12.71
CA ASN A 83 23.74 32.94 11.90
C ASN A 83 23.49 31.48 11.45
N ILE A 84 23.48 30.53 12.39
CA ILE A 84 23.19 29.13 12.10
C ILE A 84 21.69 28.96 11.78
N ASP A 85 21.38 28.40 10.61
CA ASP A 85 20.02 28.17 10.14
C ASP A 85 19.58 26.69 10.25
N SER A 86 20.54 25.75 10.22
CA SER A 86 20.29 24.33 10.49
C SER A 86 21.42 23.65 11.23
N ILE A 87 21.07 22.62 12.02
CA ILE A 87 22.02 21.69 12.65
C ILE A 87 21.57 20.24 12.42
N ARG A 88 22.53 19.37 12.08
CA ARG A 88 22.36 17.90 11.99
C ARG A 88 23.56 17.21 12.60
N ARG A 89 23.33 16.19 13.40
CA ARG A 89 24.39 15.32 13.92
C ARG A 89 25.08 14.63 12.74
N ASP A 90 26.41 14.56 12.75
CA ASP A 90 27.10 13.71 11.78
C ASP A 90 26.75 12.24 12.06
N PRO A 91 26.26 11.47 11.07
CA PRO A 91 26.02 10.03 11.22
C PRO A 91 27.25 9.23 11.69
N LYS A 92 28.48 9.73 11.48
CA LYS A 92 29.73 9.14 11.98
C LYS A 92 29.99 9.44 13.47
N GLY A 93 29.22 10.35 14.05
CA GLY A 93 29.29 10.73 15.47
C GLY A 93 30.46 11.65 15.82
N ASP A 94 31.18 12.19 14.84
CA ASP A 94 32.36 13.05 15.03
C ASP A 94 32.05 14.54 15.11
N GLY A 95 30.80 14.95 14.95
CA GLY A 95 30.45 16.37 14.94
C GLY A 95 29.00 16.70 14.60
N PHE A 96 28.81 17.94 14.14
CA PHE A 96 27.55 18.47 13.62
C PHE A 96 27.77 19.20 12.31
N TRP A 97 26.88 18.95 11.37
CA TRP A 97 26.75 19.69 10.13
C TRP A 97 25.81 20.86 10.31
N VAL A 98 26.28 22.05 9.96
CA VAL A 98 25.53 23.29 10.11
C VAL A 98 25.46 24.08 8.81
N THR A 99 24.32 24.71 8.57
CA THR A 99 24.14 25.66 7.47
C THR A 99 23.98 27.08 8.00
N THR A 100 24.43 28.09 7.24
CA THR A 100 24.39 29.49 7.68
C THR A 100 23.49 30.40 6.84
N GLN A 101 22.94 31.42 7.50
CA GLN A 101 22.16 32.51 6.92
C GLN A 101 23.05 33.72 6.64
N GLU A 102 23.69 33.75 5.46
CA GLU A 102 24.55 34.88 5.05
C GLU A 102 24.31 35.26 3.59
N THR A 103 24.85 36.41 3.16
CA THR A 103 24.92 36.79 1.73
C THR A 103 25.73 35.79 0.89
N SER A 104 26.51 34.92 1.54
CA SER A 104 27.20 33.77 0.94
C SER A 104 27.05 32.57 1.87
N PRO A 105 25.88 31.89 1.86
CA PRO A 105 25.59 30.82 2.81
C PRO A 105 26.60 29.68 2.64
N SER A 106 26.94 29.07 3.76
CA SER A 106 28.01 28.08 3.85
C SER A 106 27.52 26.85 4.60
N ILE A 107 28.14 25.71 4.31
CA ILE A 107 27.92 24.45 5.02
C ILE A 107 29.22 24.13 5.75
N TYR A 108 29.14 24.03 7.07
CA TYR A 108 30.28 23.68 7.93
C TYR A 108 30.05 22.34 8.59
N HIS A 109 31.11 21.56 8.74
CA HIS A 109 31.15 20.43 9.66
C HIS A 109 31.97 20.86 10.87
N TYR A 110 31.33 20.91 12.03
CA TYR A 110 31.93 21.22 13.31
C TYR A 110 32.23 19.93 14.06
N HIS A 111 33.51 19.63 14.26
CA HIS A 111 33.95 18.41 14.92
C HIS A 111 33.90 18.55 16.44
N LEU A 112 33.70 17.43 17.15
CA LEU A 112 33.66 17.40 18.61
C LEU A 112 34.98 17.82 19.27
N ASP A 113 36.10 17.77 18.54
CA ASP A 113 37.41 18.27 18.99
C ASP A 113 37.55 19.80 18.89
N GLY A 114 36.51 20.49 18.39
CA GLY A 114 36.45 21.93 18.22
C GLY A 114 37.05 22.46 16.91
N SER A 115 37.50 21.58 16.01
CA SER A 115 37.90 21.93 14.66
C SER A 115 36.69 22.08 13.72
N GLN A 116 36.88 22.74 12.58
CA GLN A 116 35.81 22.93 11.59
C GLN A 116 36.34 22.70 10.18
N THR A 117 35.50 22.09 9.35
CA THR A 117 35.70 21.99 7.90
C THR A 117 34.53 22.64 7.16
N LYS A 118 34.75 23.09 5.92
CA LYS A 118 33.75 23.79 5.11
C LYS A 118 33.62 23.07 3.77
N LEU A 119 32.40 22.82 3.32
CA LEU A 119 32.15 22.29 1.97
C LEU A 119 32.20 23.40 0.93
N ASP A 120 32.64 23.03 -0.28
CA ASP A 120 32.52 23.89 -1.45
C ASP A 120 31.04 24.07 -1.78
N THR A 121 30.54 25.30 -1.61
CA THR A 121 29.13 25.60 -1.80
C THR A 121 28.85 26.14 -3.21
N ILE A 122 27.64 25.89 -3.70
CA ILE A 122 27.10 26.51 -4.91
C ILE A 122 26.92 28.02 -4.63
N PRO A 123 27.17 28.92 -5.60
CA PRO A 123 26.81 30.33 -5.46
C PRO A 123 25.30 30.47 -5.21
N ALA A 124 24.91 30.71 -3.96
CA ALA A 124 23.54 30.98 -3.58
C ALA A 124 23.42 32.45 -3.16
N GLU A 125 22.56 33.20 -3.84
CA GLU A 125 22.27 34.61 -3.53
C GLU A 125 21.30 34.77 -2.32
N LYS A 126 20.87 33.64 -1.71
CA LYS A 126 19.95 33.56 -0.56
C LYS A 126 20.29 32.37 0.35
N SER A 127 19.79 32.39 1.59
CA SER A 127 20.13 31.44 2.66
C SER A 127 19.65 30.00 2.46
N PHE A 128 20.42 29.06 3.01
CA PHE A 128 20.01 27.68 3.27
C PHE A 128 19.15 27.63 4.53
N LYS A 129 18.17 26.72 4.62
CA LYS A 129 17.23 26.67 5.76
C LYS A 129 17.05 25.29 6.35
N GLY A 130 16.73 24.31 5.53
CA GLY A 130 16.59 22.92 5.97
C GLY A 130 17.76 22.09 5.49
N SER A 131 18.25 21.17 6.31
CA SER A 131 19.22 20.16 5.91
C SER A 131 18.86 18.78 6.47
N THR A 132 19.40 17.71 5.91
CA THR A 132 19.20 16.33 6.41
C THR A 132 20.20 15.37 5.80
N PHE A 133 20.57 14.32 6.55
CA PHE A 133 21.28 13.17 6.01
C PHE A 133 20.29 12.10 5.59
N SER A 134 20.52 11.49 4.44
CA SER A 134 19.89 10.21 4.10
C SER A 134 20.69 9.03 4.67
N PRO A 135 20.06 7.86 4.85
CA PRO A 135 20.72 6.67 5.39
C PRO A 135 21.92 6.14 4.58
N ASP A 136 22.07 6.55 3.31
CA ASP A 136 23.23 6.23 2.46
C ASP A 136 24.44 7.17 2.70
N GLY A 137 24.32 8.12 3.62
CA GLY A 137 25.35 9.13 3.91
C GLY A 137 25.33 10.35 2.99
N SER A 138 24.43 10.43 2.01
CA SER A 138 24.24 11.65 1.23
C SER A 138 23.66 12.77 2.12
N TYR A 139 23.98 14.02 1.78
CA TYR A 139 23.52 15.19 2.51
C TYR A 139 22.64 16.06 1.62
N PHE A 140 21.49 16.49 2.14
CA PHE A 140 20.55 17.35 1.44
C PHE A 140 20.47 18.71 2.12
N VAL A 141 20.39 19.76 1.31
CA VAL A 141 20.17 21.13 1.78
C VAL A 141 19.08 21.79 0.93
N SER A 142 18.16 22.50 1.58
CA SER A 142 17.07 23.23 0.96
C SER A 142 17.22 24.73 1.18
N MET A 143 16.75 25.50 0.20
CA MET A 143 16.59 26.95 0.33
C MET A 143 15.18 27.28 0.84
N GLU A 144 15.05 28.26 1.73
CA GLU A 144 13.73 28.67 2.24
C GLU A 144 12.84 29.22 1.12
N ARG A 145 13.42 30.10 0.29
CA ARG A 145 12.72 30.87 -0.75
C ARG A 145 13.48 30.83 -2.07
N ASN A 146 12.75 31.13 -3.16
CA ASN A 146 13.28 31.21 -4.52
C ASN A 146 14.47 32.17 -4.62
N LEU A 147 15.46 31.82 -5.47
CA LEU A 147 16.51 32.78 -5.84
C LEU A 147 15.90 34.02 -6.50
N ILE A 148 16.64 35.13 -6.50
CA ILE A 148 16.17 36.42 -7.05
C ILE A 148 15.73 36.26 -8.52
N LYS A 149 16.43 35.43 -9.28
CA LYS A 149 16.16 35.18 -10.70
C LYS A 149 15.19 34.02 -10.96
N ASP A 150 14.91 33.20 -9.95
CA ASP A 150 13.95 32.09 -10.08
C ASP A 150 12.52 32.65 -9.97
N ALA A 151 11.60 32.08 -10.77
CA ALA A 151 10.18 32.45 -10.73
C ALA A 151 9.58 32.21 -9.33
N THR A 152 8.60 33.03 -8.96
CA THR A 152 7.93 32.94 -7.65
C THR A 152 7.40 31.52 -7.39
N GLY A 153 7.72 30.99 -6.21
CA GLY A 153 7.35 29.64 -5.78
C GLY A 153 8.38 28.56 -6.11
N TYR A 154 9.32 28.79 -7.04
CA TYR A 154 10.38 27.83 -7.35
C TYR A 154 11.57 27.98 -6.42
N THR A 155 11.79 27.02 -5.53
CA THR A 155 12.98 26.91 -4.69
C THR A 155 13.80 25.68 -5.07
N ARG A 156 14.95 25.47 -4.41
CA ARG A 156 15.94 24.44 -4.76
C ARG A 156 16.25 23.55 -3.56
N ILE A 157 16.34 22.24 -3.82
CA ILE A 157 16.89 21.24 -2.90
C ILE A 157 18.15 20.67 -3.56
N THR A 158 19.28 20.79 -2.89
CA THR A 158 20.60 20.35 -3.38
C THR A 158 20.98 19.05 -2.69
N LYS A 159 21.44 18.06 -3.46
CA LYS A 159 21.99 16.80 -2.97
C LYS A 159 23.52 16.83 -3.10
N PHE A 160 24.19 16.52 -1.99
CA PHE A 160 25.61 16.24 -1.91
C PHE A 160 25.81 14.74 -1.71
N ASP A 161 26.85 14.17 -2.31
CA ASP A 161 27.28 12.81 -1.99
C ASP A 161 27.95 12.73 -0.60
N LYS A 162 28.35 11.53 -0.19
CA LYS A 162 28.98 11.27 1.12
C LYS A 162 30.39 11.87 1.23
N GLU A 163 31.00 12.21 0.11
CA GLU A 163 32.27 12.93 0.01
C GLU A 163 32.09 14.46 0.05
N GLY A 164 30.85 14.95 0.01
CA GLY A 164 30.51 16.37 0.07
C GLY A 164 30.48 17.08 -1.28
N ASN A 165 30.51 16.36 -2.40
CA ASN A 165 30.38 16.95 -3.74
C ASN A 165 28.92 17.14 -4.11
N VAL A 166 28.61 18.25 -4.81
CA VAL A 166 27.27 18.48 -5.37
C VAL A 166 27.02 17.50 -6.52
N VAL A 167 26.03 16.62 -6.37
CA VAL A 167 25.69 15.61 -7.39
C VAL A 167 24.35 15.89 -8.09
N ALA A 168 23.45 16.61 -7.44
CA ALA A 168 22.18 17.00 -8.05
C ALA A 168 21.57 18.23 -7.38
N GLN A 169 20.70 18.91 -8.13
CA GLN A 169 19.80 19.91 -7.57
C GLN A 169 18.42 19.71 -8.16
N TYR A 170 17.38 19.88 -7.35
CA TYR A 170 15.99 19.64 -7.73
C TYR A 170 15.16 20.89 -7.51
N ALA A 171 14.30 21.19 -8.46
CA ALA A 171 13.33 22.28 -8.34
C ALA A 171 12.16 21.84 -7.46
N TYR A 172 11.84 22.64 -6.45
CA TYR A 172 10.70 22.44 -5.57
C TYR A 172 9.73 23.61 -5.73
N TYR A 173 8.45 23.32 -5.95
CA TYR A 173 7.43 24.36 -6.08
C TYR A 173 6.64 24.48 -4.78
N THR A 174 6.79 25.60 -4.06
CA THR A 174 6.00 25.87 -2.85
C THR A 174 4.55 26.18 -3.19
N ASP A 175 3.63 25.87 -2.28
CA ASP A 175 2.22 26.20 -2.53
C ASP A 175 2.04 27.72 -2.66
N ARG A 176 1.18 28.12 -3.60
CA ARG A 176 0.87 29.53 -3.81
C ARG A 176 0.15 30.10 -2.59
N PRO A 177 0.31 31.41 -2.31
CA PRO A 177 -0.59 32.12 -1.40
C PRO A 177 -2.06 31.82 -1.73
N SER A 178 -2.87 31.68 -0.69
CA SER A 178 -4.30 31.35 -0.78
C SER A 178 -5.10 32.22 0.19
N ASP A 179 -6.42 32.13 0.20
CA ASP A 179 -7.27 32.86 1.18
C ASP A 179 -6.90 32.54 2.65
N ILE A 180 -6.11 31.48 2.86
CA ILE A 180 -5.60 31.03 4.16
C ILE A 180 -4.14 31.51 4.39
N ASP A 181 -3.31 31.61 3.35
CA ASP A 181 -1.91 32.03 3.44
C ASP A 181 -1.70 33.35 2.67
N ALA A 182 -1.54 34.43 3.42
CA ALA A 182 -1.37 35.81 2.92
C ALA A 182 0.01 36.06 2.29
N THR A 183 0.99 35.21 2.62
CA THR A 183 2.38 35.33 2.17
C THR A 183 2.84 34.09 1.41
N PRO A 184 3.84 34.20 0.52
CA PRO A 184 4.41 33.04 -0.14
C PRO A 184 5.05 32.07 0.87
N ASN A 185 4.70 30.80 0.77
CA ASN A 185 5.22 29.72 1.61
C ASN A 185 6.73 29.51 1.36
N GLY A 186 7.42 29.03 2.40
CA GLY A 186 8.83 28.64 2.35
C GLY A 186 9.09 27.27 2.97
N ILE A 187 10.20 26.64 2.56
CA ILE A 187 10.70 25.39 3.17
C ILE A 187 11.44 25.71 4.46
N LEU A 188 11.02 25.16 5.60
CA LEU A 188 11.72 25.39 6.87
C LEU A 188 12.59 24.21 7.33
N ALA A 189 12.14 23.00 7.03
CA ALA A 189 12.85 21.79 7.38
C ALA A 189 12.66 20.74 6.28
N ILE A 190 13.71 19.95 6.10
CA ILE A 190 13.66 18.73 5.30
C ILE A 190 14.18 17.57 6.15
N LEU A 191 13.69 16.38 5.86
CA LEU A 191 14.07 15.14 6.53
C LEU A 191 14.09 14.02 5.52
N ALA A 192 15.24 13.39 5.30
CA ALA A 192 15.34 12.27 4.39
C ALA A 192 14.80 11.00 5.05
N LEU A 193 13.89 10.32 4.35
CA LEU A 193 13.40 8.99 4.73
C LEU A 193 14.29 7.89 4.11
N ASN A 194 14.83 8.19 2.92
CA ASN A 194 15.87 7.45 2.23
C ASN A 194 16.61 8.41 1.24
N ASP A 195 17.46 7.88 0.38
CA ASP A 195 18.31 8.63 -0.56
C ASP A 195 17.55 9.32 -1.71
N LYS A 196 16.25 9.04 -1.85
CA LYS A 196 15.35 9.55 -2.91
C LYS A 196 14.03 10.11 -2.40
N GLN A 197 13.68 9.90 -1.13
CA GLN A 197 12.42 10.37 -0.55
C GLN A 197 12.67 11.23 0.68
N LEU A 198 12.02 12.39 0.69
CA LEU A 198 12.15 13.36 1.76
C LEU A 198 10.77 13.81 2.24
N LEU A 199 10.69 14.13 3.52
CA LEU A 199 9.64 14.98 4.07
C LEU A 199 10.09 16.44 3.98
N VAL A 200 9.20 17.30 3.50
CA VAL A 200 9.42 18.74 3.38
C VAL A 200 8.36 19.47 4.18
N LEU A 201 8.81 20.25 5.17
CA LEU A 201 7.96 21.10 5.98
C LEU A 201 7.86 22.48 5.34
N GLU A 202 6.66 22.81 4.86
CA GLU A 202 6.31 24.14 4.38
C GLU A 202 5.56 24.93 5.45
N ARG A 203 5.84 26.23 5.54
CA ARG A 203 5.08 27.16 6.36
C ARG A 203 4.58 28.36 5.55
N GLY A 204 3.30 28.69 5.74
CA GLY A 204 2.66 29.94 5.33
C GLY A 204 2.16 30.73 6.53
N PHE A 205 1.84 32.02 6.32
CA PHE A 205 1.27 32.90 7.35
C PHE A 205 -0.10 33.42 6.92
N GLY A 206 -1.11 33.35 7.80
CA GLY A 206 -2.45 33.87 7.54
C GLY A 206 -2.63 35.36 7.87
N GLU A 207 -3.70 35.96 7.35
CA GLU A 207 -4.04 37.38 7.59
C GLU A 207 -4.60 37.65 9.00
N ARG A 208 -5.17 36.64 9.67
CA ARG A 208 -5.79 36.80 11.00
C ARG A 208 -4.72 36.73 12.10
N GLN A 209 -4.65 37.79 12.90
CA GLN A 209 -3.92 37.77 14.16
C GLN A 209 -4.67 36.94 15.20
N ASN A 210 -3.92 36.22 16.04
CA ASN A 210 -4.47 35.55 17.20
C ASN A 210 -5.02 36.60 18.18
N ALA A 211 -6.31 36.51 18.51
CA ALA A 211 -6.98 37.48 19.38
C ALA A 211 -6.45 37.50 20.83
N LEU A 212 -5.68 36.47 21.25
CA LEU A 212 -5.09 36.36 22.58
C LEU A 212 -3.61 36.78 22.64
N THR A 213 -2.87 36.71 21.52
CA THR A 213 -1.40 36.91 21.49
C THR A 213 -0.94 37.98 20.49
N ASP A 214 -1.85 38.57 19.71
CA ASP A 214 -1.54 39.57 18.65
C ASP A 214 -0.54 39.06 17.57
N SER A 215 -0.23 37.76 17.58
CA SER A 215 0.75 37.12 16.69
C SER A 215 0.07 36.51 15.44
N SER A 216 0.81 36.49 14.32
CA SER A 216 0.33 35.84 13.08
C SER A 216 0.20 34.33 13.28
N ILE A 217 -0.93 33.78 12.83
CA ILE A 217 -1.15 32.33 12.79
C ILE A 217 -0.38 31.76 11.59
N SER A 218 0.48 30.78 11.84
CA SER A 218 1.20 30.07 10.79
C SER A 218 0.52 28.73 10.48
N HIS A 219 0.55 28.38 9.20
CA HIS A 219 -0.01 27.13 8.70
C HIS A 219 1.11 26.23 8.22
N VAL A 220 1.21 25.07 8.84
CA VAL A 220 2.29 24.12 8.61
C VAL A 220 1.77 22.94 7.82
N ARG A 221 2.51 22.57 6.78
CA ARG A 221 2.21 21.44 5.90
C ARG A 221 3.46 20.59 5.77
N ILE A 222 3.30 19.27 5.84
CA ILE A 222 4.38 18.34 5.55
C ILE A 222 4.02 17.59 4.28
N TYR A 223 4.93 17.62 3.32
CA TYR A 223 4.83 16.90 2.06
C TYR A 223 5.86 15.78 2.01
N GLU A 224 5.45 14.63 1.49
CA GLU A 224 6.33 13.58 1.01
C GLU A 224 6.71 13.90 -0.45
N ILE A 225 8.01 13.96 -0.77
CA ILE A 225 8.52 14.09 -2.13
C ILE A 225 9.32 12.86 -2.56
N ASN A 226 9.28 12.54 -3.85
CA ASN A 226 10.08 11.49 -4.47
C ASN A 226 10.96 12.10 -5.57
N LEU A 227 12.25 11.77 -5.55
CA LEU A 227 13.28 12.31 -6.44
C LEU A 227 13.61 11.41 -7.65
N ASN A 228 12.98 10.25 -7.82
CA ASN A 228 13.30 9.30 -8.90
C ASN A 228 13.09 9.89 -10.30
N ASP A 229 11.95 10.57 -10.51
CA ASP A 229 11.60 11.22 -11.79
C ASP A 229 11.91 12.72 -11.79
N ALA A 230 12.62 13.21 -10.78
CA ALA A 230 12.88 14.62 -10.64
C ALA A 230 13.96 15.09 -11.62
N GLN A 231 13.67 16.18 -12.35
CA GLN A 231 14.65 16.80 -13.22
C GLN A 231 15.83 17.33 -12.38
N ASN A 232 17.06 16.97 -12.75
CA ASN A 232 18.25 17.60 -12.21
C ASN A 232 18.41 19.00 -12.84
N VAL A 233 18.23 20.04 -12.03
CA VAL A 233 18.25 21.45 -12.42
C VAL A 233 19.57 22.14 -12.07
N LEU A 234 20.62 21.39 -11.72
CA LEU A 234 21.91 21.94 -11.32
C LEU A 234 22.51 22.91 -12.36
N ASN A 235 22.30 22.63 -13.65
CA ASN A 235 22.78 23.45 -14.75
C ASN A 235 21.77 24.51 -15.25
N ILE A 236 20.63 24.67 -14.56
CA ILE A 236 19.60 25.66 -14.91
C ILE A 236 19.79 26.90 -14.03
N SER A 237 20.22 28.00 -14.67
CA SER A 237 20.55 29.25 -13.97
C SER A 237 19.35 29.99 -13.38
N HIS A 238 18.15 29.79 -13.93
CA HIS A 238 16.90 30.40 -13.45
C HIS A 238 15.71 29.47 -13.70
N LEU A 239 14.98 29.11 -12.64
CA LEU A 239 13.84 28.19 -12.70
C LEU A 239 12.57 28.95 -13.11
N THR A 240 11.85 28.39 -14.07
CA THR A 240 10.54 28.89 -14.54
C THR A 240 9.64 27.71 -14.88
N SER A 241 8.33 27.95 -15.04
CA SER A 241 7.41 26.92 -15.49
C SER A 241 7.65 26.41 -16.91
N GLU A 242 8.42 27.12 -17.73
CA GLU A 242 8.68 26.75 -19.12
C GLU A 242 9.91 25.85 -19.29
N ASN A 243 10.87 25.91 -18.36
CA ASN A 243 12.16 25.24 -18.48
C ASN A 243 12.43 24.20 -17.37
N THR A 244 11.48 24.02 -16.45
CA THR A 244 11.67 23.23 -15.24
C THR A 244 10.47 22.34 -14.94
N ILE A 245 10.72 21.07 -14.66
CA ILE A 245 9.78 20.11 -14.09
C ILE A 245 10.09 19.99 -12.60
N PRO A 246 9.26 20.55 -11.70
CA PRO A 246 9.49 20.46 -10.26
C PRO A 246 9.22 19.05 -9.73
N VAL A 247 9.78 18.73 -8.56
CA VAL A 247 9.51 17.48 -7.85
C VAL A 247 8.01 17.33 -7.58
N LEU A 248 7.51 16.12 -7.74
CA LEU A 248 6.15 15.78 -7.31
C LEU A 248 6.10 15.67 -5.79
N LYS A 249 5.05 16.25 -5.20
CA LYS A 249 4.85 16.27 -3.75
C LYS A 249 3.45 15.80 -3.36
N LYS A 250 3.37 15.03 -2.27
CA LYS A 250 2.12 14.49 -1.69
C LYS A 250 1.95 15.05 -0.29
N LEU A 251 0.85 15.77 -0.04
CA LEU A 251 0.54 16.30 1.29
C LEU A 251 0.24 15.14 2.25
N ILE A 252 0.97 15.07 3.37
CA ILE A 252 0.78 14.03 4.39
C ILE A 252 0.34 14.58 5.75
N PHE A 253 0.50 15.88 5.98
CA PHE A 253 0.06 16.58 7.19
C PHE A 253 -0.31 18.03 6.90
N ASN A 254 -1.36 18.54 7.54
CA ASN A 254 -1.79 19.93 7.44
C ASN A 254 -2.41 20.39 8.77
N SER A 255 -1.87 21.45 9.36
CA SER A 255 -2.33 21.96 10.65
C SER A 255 -3.74 22.57 10.66
N ILE A 256 -4.38 22.79 9.49
CA ILE A 256 -5.67 23.50 9.35
C ILE A 256 -6.90 22.57 9.36
N LYS A 257 -6.75 21.23 9.26
CA LYS A 257 -7.90 20.30 9.09
C LYS A 257 -7.75 18.97 9.86
N PRO A 258 -8.82 18.51 10.54
CA PRO A 258 -9.31 19.01 11.84
C PRO A 258 -8.27 18.78 12.97
N PRO A 259 -8.50 19.34 14.18
CA PRO A 259 -7.50 19.35 15.25
C PRO A 259 -7.16 17.94 15.71
N ILE A 260 -5.90 17.74 16.02
CA ILE A 260 -5.27 16.54 16.57
C ILE A 260 -5.96 16.00 17.85
N ASN A 261 -6.85 16.75 18.50
CA ASN A 261 -7.65 16.28 19.64
C ASN A 261 -9.03 16.94 19.69
N GLN A 262 -10.10 16.14 19.81
CA GLN A 262 -11.44 16.56 20.24
C GLN A 262 -11.77 16.03 21.65
N SER A 263 -10.82 16.05 22.59
CA SER A 263 -11.20 15.94 24.00
C SER A 263 -11.74 17.30 24.46
N SER A 264 -13.05 17.38 24.65
CA SER A 264 -13.72 18.52 25.26
C SER A 264 -13.22 18.68 26.71
N ASN A 265 -12.17 19.50 26.93
CA ASN A 265 -11.91 20.30 28.14
C ASN A 265 -10.46 20.83 28.28
N THR A 266 -9.56 20.60 27.33
CA THR A 266 -8.26 21.30 27.33
C THR A 266 -8.33 22.51 26.39
N LYS A 267 -7.77 23.65 26.83
CA LYS A 267 -7.59 24.85 25.98
C LYS A 267 -7.02 24.40 24.63
N GLU A 268 -7.61 24.90 23.54
CA GLU A 268 -7.23 24.62 22.14
C GLU A 268 -5.71 24.42 21.98
N ILE A 269 -5.30 23.25 21.46
CA ILE A 269 -3.91 23.03 21.05
C ILE A 269 -3.66 23.89 19.82
N GLN A 270 -3.20 25.13 20.01
CA GLN A 270 -2.69 25.96 18.93
C GLN A 270 -1.22 25.61 18.69
N PHE A 271 -1.00 24.48 18.01
CA PHE A 271 0.33 24.05 17.56
C PHE A 271 0.79 24.97 16.40
N ASN A 272 1.37 26.11 16.78
CA ASN A 272 1.75 27.21 15.87
C ASN A 272 3.28 27.27 15.75
N ASN A 273 3.78 27.86 14.66
CA ASN A 273 5.19 28.22 14.48
C ASN A 273 6.17 27.03 14.50
N ILE A 274 5.81 25.93 13.83
CA ILE A 274 6.69 24.76 13.70
C ILE A 274 7.83 25.06 12.72
N GLU A 275 9.06 24.84 13.19
CA GLU A 275 10.28 25.21 12.47
C GLU A 275 11.25 24.04 12.28
N GLY A 276 11.17 23.03 13.15
CA GLY A 276 12.06 21.88 13.14
C GLY A 276 11.32 20.55 13.04
N MET A 277 11.98 19.59 12.40
CA MET A 277 11.48 18.23 12.21
C MET A 277 12.66 17.25 12.28
N SER A 278 12.46 16.13 12.97
CA SER A 278 13.39 15.00 13.08
C SER A 278 12.63 13.67 13.13
N LEU A 279 13.26 12.58 12.70
CA LEU A 279 12.83 11.25 13.15
C LEU A 279 13.09 11.14 14.66
N GLY A 280 12.31 10.30 15.34
CA GLY A 280 12.58 9.89 16.72
C GLY A 280 12.89 8.38 16.81
N PRO A 281 12.82 7.79 18.02
CA PRO A 281 13.00 6.36 18.19
C PRO A 281 11.93 5.56 17.45
N THR A 282 12.25 4.31 17.14
CA THR A 282 11.24 3.32 16.75
C THR A 282 10.31 3.07 17.94
N LEU A 283 9.01 3.14 17.69
CA LEU A 283 7.95 2.94 18.68
C LEU A 283 7.88 1.47 19.11
N SER A 284 7.18 1.20 20.22
CA SER A 284 7.00 -0.15 20.75
C SER A 284 6.24 -1.10 19.80
N ASP A 285 5.42 -0.55 18.91
CA ASP A 285 4.71 -1.28 17.85
C ASP A 285 5.54 -1.43 16.56
N GLY A 286 6.80 -0.99 16.58
CA GLY A 286 7.73 -1.12 15.49
C GLY A 286 7.60 -0.03 14.42
N ARG A 287 6.78 1.01 14.59
CA ARG A 287 6.72 2.13 13.63
C ARG A 287 7.77 3.21 13.92
N SER A 288 8.24 3.88 12.89
CA SER A 288 9.07 5.08 13.03
C SER A 288 8.28 6.27 13.59
N SER A 289 8.89 7.04 14.50
CA SER A 289 8.31 8.28 15.02
C SER A 289 8.84 9.53 14.33
N LEU A 290 8.03 10.58 14.27
CA LEU A 290 8.37 11.91 13.78
C LEU A 290 8.15 12.93 14.90
N ILE A 291 9.15 13.75 15.18
CA ILE A 291 9.11 14.81 16.19
C ILE A 291 9.13 16.16 15.51
N LEU A 292 8.17 17.01 15.88
CA LEU A 292 8.08 18.40 15.47
C LEU A 292 8.37 19.31 16.66
N VAL A 293 9.11 20.39 16.44
CA VAL A 293 9.39 21.43 17.44
C VAL A 293 8.83 22.77 16.99
N SER A 294 8.15 23.46 17.91
CA SER A 294 7.68 24.83 17.72
C SER A 294 8.69 25.83 18.25
N ASP A 295 8.91 26.89 17.48
CA ASP A 295 9.56 28.09 17.96
C ASP A 295 8.54 28.94 18.73
N ASN A 296 8.89 29.37 19.94
CA ASN A 296 8.07 30.23 20.78
C ASN A 296 8.30 31.73 20.54
N LYS A 297 9.06 32.10 19.50
CA LYS A 297 9.46 33.48 19.15
C LYS A 297 10.10 34.24 20.31
N ASN A 298 10.75 33.51 21.23
CA ASN A 298 11.31 34.03 22.48
C ASN A 298 10.30 34.77 23.39
N SER A 299 9.00 34.56 23.19
CA SER A 299 7.95 35.20 24.00
C SER A 299 8.04 34.74 25.47
N GLU A 300 8.11 35.69 26.39
CA GLU A 300 8.14 35.41 27.84
C GLU A 300 6.76 35.15 28.45
N THR A 301 5.67 35.48 27.76
CA THR A 301 4.34 35.56 28.37
C THR A 301 3.20 34.89 27.59
N GLN A 302 3.40 34.50 26.33
CA GLN A 302 2.29 34.14 25.43
C GLN A 302 2.46 32.83 24.64
N GLU A 303 3.61 32.59 23.98
CA GLU A 303 3.88 31.37 23.20
C GLU A 303 4.85 30.43 23.95
N LYS A 304 4.56 29.12 23.95
CA LYS A 304 5.41 28.08 24.58
C LYS A 304 6.28 27.37 23.55
N THR A 305 7.42 26.84 23.98
CA THR A 305 8.18 25.84 23.21
C THR A 305 7.47 24.49 23.35
N GLN A 306 7.06 23.90 22.23
CA GLN A 306 6.28 22.67 22.19
C GLN A 306 6.98 21.62 21.33
N PHE A 307 6.89 20.37 21.77
CA PHE A 307 7.34 19.20 21.02
C PHE A 307 6.16 18.28 20.81
N ALA A 308 5.81 17.97 19.56
CA ALA A 308 4.78 16.98 19.25
C ALA A 308 5.39 15.75 18.60
N SER A 309 4.91 14.59 19.04
CA SER A 309 5.27 13.31 18.48
C SER A 309 4.15 12.74 17.62
N PHE A 310 4.57 12.13 16.51
CA PHE A 310 3.68 11.42 15.60
C PHE A 310 4.28 10.05 15.31
N ALA A 311 3.43 9.04 15.14
CA ALA A 311 3.82 7.81 14.46
C ALA A 311 3.69 8.03 12.95
N ILE A 312 4.73 7.68 12.19
CA ILE A 312 4.63 7.56 10.75
C ILE A 312 3.89 6.27 10.46
N GLN A 313 2.68 6.38 9.91
CA GLN A 313 1.88 5.25 9.45
C GLN A 313 2.21 4.95 7.99
N PRO A 314 2.79 3.78 7.69
CA PRO A 314 2.83 3.24 6.34
C PRO A 314 1.42 3.19 5.73
N GLN A 315 1.37 3.21 4.41
CA GLN A 315 0.18 2.72 3.73
C GLN A 315 -0.03 1.25 4.17
N TYR A 316 -1.27 0.78 4.29
CA TYR A 316 -1.58 -0.61 4.65
C TYR A 316 -1.41 -1.00 6.14
N ASP A 317 -1.47 -0.07 7.10
CA ASP A 317 -1.42 -0.40 8.55
C ASP A 317 -2.55 -1.29 9.05
N SER A 318 -3.72 -1.27 8.39
CA SER A 318 -4.81 -2.20 8.64
C SER A 318 -4.77 -3.47 7.79
N LEU A 319 -3.78 -3.64 6.90
CA LEU A 319 -3.81 -4.67 5.86
C LEU A 319 -3.77 -6.09 6.40
N GLN A 320 -4.68 -6.90 5.89
CA GLN A 320 -4.86 -8.30 6.25
C GLN A 320 -4.85 -9.24 5.09
N LEU A 321 -4.54 -10.50 5.38
CA LEU A 321 -4.64 -11.58 4.43
C LEU A 321 -5.68 -12.60 4.90
N HIS A 322 -6.77 -12.70 4.15
CA HIS A 322 -7.80 -13.71 4.39
C HIS A 322 -7.70 -14.85 3.38
N TYR A 323 -7.77 -16.09 3.85
CA TYR A 323 -7.79 -17.26 2.97
C TYR A 323 -9.07 -17.28 2.12
N LEU A 324 -8.91 -17.48 0.81
CA LEU A 324 -10.00 -17.68 -0.13
C LEU A 324 -10.14 -19.14 -0.55
N ASN A 325 -9.14 -19.68 -1.26
CA ASN A 325 -9.21 -21.00 -1.87
C ASN A 325 -7.80 -21.56 -2.16
N GLN A 326 -7.71 -22.85 -2.51
CA GLN A 326 -6.46 -23.49 -2.90
C GLN A 326 -6.67 -24.63 -3.92
N VAL A 327 -5.61 -24.98 -4.65
CA VAL A 327 -5.57 -26.17 -5.50
C VAL A 327 -4.21 -26.85 -5.40
N GLY A 328 -4.21 -28.18 -5.29
CA GLY A 328 -3.00 -29.01 -5.32
C GLY A 328 -2.94 -29.90 -6.56
N LEU A 329 -1.76 -30.02 -7.17
CA LEU A 329 -1.50 -30.90 -8.30
C LEU A 329 -1.00 -32.28 -7.84
N PRO A 330 -1.37 -33.38 -8.53
CA PRO A 330 -0.78 -34.69 -8.29
C PRO A 330 0.75 -34.66 -8.38
N VAL A 331 1.43 -35.45 -7.54
CA VAL A 331 2.92 -35.52 -7.48
C VAL A 331 3.56 -36.04 -8.77
N ASP A 332 2.78 -36.71 -9.61
CA ASP A 332 3.15 -37.30 -10.89
C ASP A 332 2.51 -36.57 -12.07
N TYR A 333 2.04 -35.33 -11.88
CA TYR A 333 1.45 -34.54 -12.95
C TYR A 333 2.49 -34.25 -14.04
N ILE A 334 2.16 -34.61 -15.29
CA ILE A 334 2.99 -34.37 -16.47
C ILE A 334 2.28 -33.38 -17.39
N PHE A 335 2.99 -32.33 -17.76
CA PHE A 335 2.59 -31.39 -18.80
C PHE A 335 3.38 -31.65 -20.08
N THR A 336 2.71 -31.83 -21.22
CA THR A 336 3.38 -31.87 -22.52
C THR A 336 3.17 -30.55 -23.23
N ASP A 337 4.26 -29.81 -23.46
CA ASP A 337 4.20 -28.52 -24.13
C ASP A 337 3.75 -28.71 -25.60
N PRO A 338 2.68 -28.03 -26.05
CA PRO A 338 2.10 -28.27 -27.36
C PRO A 338 2.97 -27.74 -28.52
N THR A 339 3.97 -26.90 -28.23
CA THR A 339 4.81 -26.26 -29.25
C THR A 339 6.09 -27.06 -29.50
N SER A 340 6.77 -27.46 -28.43
CA SER A 340 8.01 -28.22 -28.45
C SER A 340 7.80 -29.74 -28.42
N ASN A 341 6.62 -30.20 -27.98
CA ASN A 341 6.29 -31.61 -27.75
C ASN A 341 7.19 -32.27 -26.67
N LEU A 342 7.79 -31.47 -25.81
CA LEU A 342 8.55 -31.91 -24.63
C LEU A 342 7.61 -32.11 -23.43
N SER A 343 7.89 -33.11 -22.60
CA SER A 343 7.07 -33.44 -21.43
C SER A 343 7.79 -33.09 -20.14
N TYR A 344 7.12 -32.38 -19.25
CA TYR A 344 7.66 -31.86 -18.00
C TYR A 344 6.90 -32.50 -16.84
N THR A 345 7.61 -33.12 -15.90
CA THR A 345 7.02 -33.40 -14.59
C THR A 345 6.93 -32.09 -13.83
N ILE A 346 5.74 -31.77 -13.32
CA ILE A 346 5.50 -30.53 -12.57
C ILE A 346 5.86 -30.73 -11.09
N GLY A 347 6.64 -29.79 -10.58
CA GLY A 347 7.19 -29.73 -9.22
C GLY A 347 8.25 -28.62 -9.17
N GLY A 348 8.94 -28.44 -8.05
CA GLY A 348 10.05 -27.48 -7.97
C GLY A 348 9.63 -26.01 -8.06
N LEU A 349 8.38 -25.66 -7.73
CA LEU A 349 7.86 -24.32 -8.08
C LEU A 349 8.28 -23.28 -7.05
N SER A 350 9.22 -22.41 -7.42
CA SER A 350 9.87 -21.48 -6.48
C SER A 350 9.45 -20.03 -6.62
N GLY A 351 8.84 -19.64 -7.75
CA GLY A 351 8.28 -18.30 -7.89
C GLY A 351 7.11 -18.21 -8.87
N ILE A 352 6.53 -17.03 -8.92
CA ILE A 352 5.31 -16.76 -9.69
C ILE A 352 5.16 -15.27 -9.93
N ASP A 353 4.65 -14.89 -11.09
CA ASP A 353 4.15 -13.54 -11.31
C ASP A 353 2.92 -13.49 -12.21
N TYR A 354 2.01 -12.54 -11.93
CA TYR A 354 0.73 -12.41 -12.61
C TYR A 354 0.81 -11.42 -13.79
N ASP A 355 0.35 -11.86 -14.95
CA ASP A 355 0.18 -11.03 -16.14
C ASP A 355 -1.29 -10.59 -16.27
N PRO A 356 -1.65 -9.37 -15.82
CA PRO A 356 -3.03 -8.88 -15.92
C PRO A 356 -3.49 -8.64 -17.37
N LYS A 357 -2.57 -8.60 -18.35
CA LYS A 357 -2.93 -8.35 -19.76
C LYS A 357 -3.49 -9.60 -20.42
N THR A 358 -2.97 -10.77 -20.04
CA THR A 358 -3.38 -12.06 -20.59
C THR A 358 -4.22 -12.87 -19.62
N ASP A 359 -4.29 -12.46 -18.35
CA ASP A 359 -4.92 -13.20 -17.26
C ASP A 359 -4.31 -14.60 -17.11
N THR A 360 -2.97 -14.62 -17.08
CA THR A 360 -2.13 -15.80 -16.91
C THR A 360 -1.01 -15.50 -15.94
N TYR A 361 -0.29 -16.52 -15.50
CA TYR A 361 0.86 -16.39 -14.63
C TYR A 361 2.09 -16.94 -15.33
N ILE A 362 3.25 -16.37 -15.05
CA ILE A 362 4.52 -17.07 -15.24
C ILE A 362 4.91 -17.72 -13.93
N VAL A 363 5.45 -18.92 -13.98
CA VAL A 363 5.86 -19.71 -12.82
C VAL A 363 7.10 -20.49 -13.22
N GLU A 364 8.18 -20.34 -12.49
CA GLU A 364 9.41 -21.07 -12.67
C GLU A 364 9.44 -22.35 -11.83
N SER A 365 10.30 -23.25 -12.28
CA SER A 365 10.71 -24.42 -11.55
C SER A 365 12.23 -24.42 -11.41
N ASP A 366 12.70 -24.52 -10.16
CA ASP A 366 14.11 -24.47 -9.75
C ASP A 366 14.95 -25.63 -10.30
N HIS A 367 14.35 -26.82 -10.43
CA HIS A 367 15.10 -28.05 -10.67
C HIS A 367 14.38 -29.03 -11.61
N GLN A 368 15.01 -29.47 -12.70
CA GLN A 368 14.52 -30.63 -13.46
C GLN A 368 15.63 -31.64 -13.77
N SER A 369 15.74 -32.68 -12.93
CA SER A 369 16.61 -33.81 -13.21
C SER A 369 15.98 -34.78 -14.22
N GLY A 370 16.41 -34.73 -15.48
CA GLY A 370 16.48 -35.87 -16.41
C GLY A 370 15.18 -36.60 -16.79
N ARG A 371 14.01 -35.96 -16.75
CA ARG A 371 12.71 -36.63 -17.00
C ARG A 371 12.13 -36.50 -18.41
N TYR A 372 12.81 -35.83 -19.35
CA TYR A 372 12.46 -35.89 -20.77
C TYR A 372 13.67 -36.09 -21.71
N PRO A 373 13.46 -36.68 -22.90
CA PRO A 373 14.56 -36.93 -23.84
C PRO A 373 15.18 -35.62 -24.33
N GLY A 374 16.43 -35.35 -23.94
CA GLY A 374 17.21 -34.20 -24.41
C GLY A 374 17.53 -33.13 -23.36
N ALA A 375 16.91 -33.18 -22.17
CA ALA A 375 17.23 -32.28 -21.06
C ALA A 375 18.65 -32.56 -20.52
N SER A 376 19.44 -31.52 -20.27
CA SER A 376 20.61 -31.65 -19.39
C SER A 376 20.12 -31.89 -17.96
N VAL A 377 20.92 -32.55 -17.14
CA VAL A 377 20.56 -32.77 -15.72
C VAL A 377 20.55 -31.41 -14.99
N GLY A 378 19.40 -31.00 -14.46
CA GLY A 378 19.29 -29.85 -13.54
C GLY A 378 18.81 -28.53 -14.16
N GLU A 379 18.17 -28.54 -15.34
CA GLU A 379 17.70 -27.30 -15.99
C GLU A 379 16.43 -26.74 -15.32
N SER A 380 16.41 -25.44 -15.04
CA SER A 380 15.24 -24.69 -14.59
C SER A 380 14.32 -24.33 -15.76
N VAL A 381 13.01 -24.33 -15.50
CA VAL A 381 11.99 -24.17 -16.55
C VAL A 381 10.98 -23.11 -16.13
N ILE A 382 10.60 -22.24 -17.07
CA ILE A 382 9.48 -21.33 -16.89
C ILE A 382 8.24 -21.89 -17.60
N TYR A 383 7.13 -21.92 -16.87
CA TYR A 383 5.81 -22.23 -17.35
C TYR A 383 4.98 -20.97 -17.48
N ARG A 384 4.12 -20.92 -18.51
CA ARG A 384 2.95 -20.04 -18.50
C ARG A 384 1.75 -20.87 -18.09
N ILE A 385 1.02 -20.40 -17.09
CA ILE A 385 -0.15 -21.11 -16.55
C ILE A 385 -1.37 -20.20 -16.46
N LYS A 386 -2.54 -20.81 -16.35
CA LYS A 386 -3.79 -20.13 -15.99
C LYS A 386 -4.35 -20.74 -14.72
N LEU A 387 -4.68 -19.89 -13.76
CA LEU A 387 -5.36 -20.26 -12.51
C LEU A 387 -6.81 -19.82 -12.62
N THR A 388 -7.74 -20.78 -12.49
CA THR A 388 -9.19 -20.56 -12.66
C THR A 388 -9.92 -20.98 -11.40
N GLY A 389 -11.00 -20.30 -11.04
CA GLY A 389 -11.75 -20.54 -9.80
C GLY A 389 -11.02 -20.28 -8.47
N LEU A 390 -9.72 -19.92 -8.49
CA LEU A 390 -8.91 -19.75 -7.28
C LEU A 390 -9.26 -18.49 -6.47
N THR A 391 -9.84 -17.48 -7.13
CA THR A 391 -10.28 -16.22 -6.51
C THR A 391 -11.78 -16.18 -6.23
N ASP A 392 -12.47 -17.33 -6.29
CA ASP A 392 -13.88 -17.48 -5.94
C ASP A 392 -14.03 -18.64 -4.94
N VAL A 393 -14.56 -18.33 -3.76
CA VAL A 393 -14.75 -19.28 -2.65
C VAL A 393 -15.76 -20.38 -2.99
N ASN A 394 -16.63 -20.17 -3.98
CA ASN A 394 -17.64 -21.14 -4.40
C ASN A 394 -17.21 -21.97 -5.62
N SER A 395 -16.06 -21.66 -6.21
CA SER A 395 -15.55 -22.34 -7.39
C SER A 395 -14.60 -23.47 -7.02
N ILE A 396 -14.54 -24.50 -7.87
CA ILE A 396 -13.52 -25.55 -7.78
C ILE A 396 -12.29 -25.05 -8.54
N PRO A 397 -11.16 -24.74 -7.88
CA PRO A 397 -10.04 -24.15 -8.57
C PRO A 397 -9.30 -25.16 -9.44
N LYS A 398 -8.72 -24.68 -10.55
CA LYS A 398 -7.96 -25.50 -11.50
C LYS A 398 -6.73 -24.76 -11.99
N VAL A 399 -5.72 -25.54 -12.35
CA VAL A 399 -4.48 -25.10 -12.98
C VAL A 399 -4.44 -25.64 -14.40
N GLU A 400 -4.16 -24.76 -15.37
CA GLU A 400 -3.92 -25.13 -16.77
C GLU A 400 -2.53 -24.65 -17.18
N PHE A 401 -1.68 -25.56 -17.64
CA PHE A 401 -0.37 -25.23 -18.21
C PHE A 401 -0.53 -24.93 -19.70
N VAL A 402 0.05 -23.81 -20.14
CA VAL A 402 -0.10 -23.26 -21.50
C VAL A 402 1.16 -23.49 -22.32
N SER A 403 2.32 -23.19 -21.75
CA SER A 403 3.61 -23.36 -22.42
C SER A 403 4.73 -23.59 -21.41
N ALA A 404 5.82 -24.20 -21.86
CA ALA A 404 7.06 -24.34 -21.11
C ALA A 404 8.28 -23.96 -21.96
N GLN A 405 9.31 -23.38 -21.35
CA GLN A 405 10.61 -23.16 -21.97
C GLN A 405 11.72 -23.17 -20.90
N PRO A 406 12.96 -23.60 -21.25
CA PRO A 406 14.08 -23.53 -20.32
C PRO A 406 14.46 -22.08 -20.02
N LEU A 407 14.92 -21.82 -18.80
CA LEU A 407 15.58 -20.57 -18.44
C LEU A 407 17.03 -20.61 -18.90
N LEU A 408 17.54 -19.49 -19.42
CA LEU A 408 18.86 -19.40 -20.04
C LEU A 408 19.77 -18.41 -19.30
N ASN A 409 21.07 -18.44 -19.52
CA ASN A 409 21.98 -17.37 -19.12
C ASN A 409 22.28 -16.43 -20.30
N GLU A 410 23.13 -15.43 -20.09
CA GLU A 410 23.52 -14.44 -21.11
C GLU A 410 24.25 -15.03 -22.32
N LYS A 411 24.67 -16.30 -22.22
CA LYS A 411 25.32 -17.06 -23.30
C LYS A 411 24.34 -17.99 -24.03
N GLY A 412 23.05 -17.92 -23.69
CA GLY A 412 22.00 -18.78 -24.26
C GLY A 412 22.10 -20.23 -23.79
N GLN A 413 22.74 -20.50 -22.65
CA GLN A 413 22.86 -21.84 -22.08
C GLN A 413 21.81 -22.01 -20.96
N PRO A 414 21.22 -23.21 -20.78
CA PRO A 414 20.32 -23.48 -19.67
C PRO A 414 20.96 -23.19 -18.31
N ILE A 415 20.16 -22.71 -17.35
CA ILE A 415 20.54 -22.52 -15.94
C ILE A 415 19.83 -23.52 -15.04
N ALA A 416 20.34 -23.69 -13.82
CA ALA A 416 19.77 -24.41 -12.68
C ALA A 416 19.42 -23.44 -11.52
N ASP A 417 18.79 -23.94 -10.44
CA ASP A 417 18.48 -23.19 -9.20
C ASP A 417 17.94 -21.79 -9.49
N ALA A 418 16.82 -21.70 -10.22
CA ALA A 418 16.10 -20.44 -10.37
C ALA A 418 15.14 -20.26 -9.19
N GLU A 419 15.22 -19.13 -8.49
CA GLU A 419 14.52 -18.94 -7.21
C GLU A 419 13.30 -18.02 -7.27
N SER A 420 13.41 -16.90 -7.99
CA SER A 420 12.31 -15.93 -8.12
C SER A 420 12.21 -15.42 -9.55
N ILE A 421 10.98 -15.24 -10.04
CA ILE A 421 10.67 -14.68 -11.36
C ILE A 421 9.72 -13.49 -11.29
N ARG A 422 9.94 -12.45 -12.10
CA ARG A 422 9.05 -11.28 -12.22
C ARG A 422 8.91 -10.81 -13.65
N LEU A 423 7.69 -10.44 -14.06
CA LEU A 423 7.47 -9.77 -15.34
C LEU A 423 8.13 -8.40 -15.32
N ASP A 424 8.76 -8.03 -16.45
CA ASP A 424 9.29 -6.68 -16.59
C ASP A 424 8.12 -5.68 -16.64
N PRO A 425 8.08 -4.65 -15.76
CA PRO A 425 7.01 -3.64 -15.76
C PRO A 425 6.93 -2.82 -17.05
N ASN A 426 8.06 -2.62 -17.75
CA ASN A 426 8.11 -2.00 -19.08
C ASN A 426 7.61 -2.95 -20.17
N GLY A 427 7.38 -4.21 -19.81
CA GLY A 427 6.94 -5.26 -20.70
C GLY A 427 8.03 -5.67 -21.66
N ASP A 428 9.29 -5.72 -21.26
CA ASP A 428 10.38 -6.34 -22.04
C ASP A 428 10.73 -7.74 -21.52
N GLY A 429 9.73 -8.61 -21.36
CA GLY A 429 9.96 -10.01 -20.97
C GLY A 429 9.89 -10.19 -19.46
N PHE A 430 10.90 -10.82 -18.85
CA PHE A 430 10.89 -11.16 -17.42
C PHE A 430 12.30 -11.27 -16.83
N TRP A 431 12.37 -11.09 -15.52
CA TRP A 431 13.58 -11.13 -14.69
C TRP A 431 13.56 -12.36 -13.79
N TYR A 432 14.73 -12.93 -13.52
CA TYR A 432 14.86 -14.06 -12.59
C TYR A 432 16.20 -14.06 -11.86
N THR A 433 16.18 -14.63 -10.65
CA THR A 433 17.33 -14.85 -9.78
C THR A 433 17.79 -16.31 -9.85
N THR A 434 19.07 -16.55 -9.54
CA THR A 434 19.59 -17.91 -9.38
C THR A 434 20.64 -18.01 -8.28
N GLU A 435 20.68 -19.19 -7.66
CA GLU A 435 21.70 -19.59 -6.68
C GLU A 435 22.92 -20.30 -7.30
N GLU A 436 22.90 -20.55 -8.63
CA GLU A 436 24.05 -21.12 -9.35
C GLU A 436 25.31 -20.36 -8.98
N LYS A 437 26.44 -21.04 -8.80
CA LYS A 437 27.69 -20.34 -8.47
C LYS A 437 28.42 -19.84 -9.72
N PRO A 438 28.64 -18.50 -9.87
CA PRO A 438 28.25 -17.41 -8.98
C PRO A 438 26.81 -16.93 -9.20
N SER A 439 26.12 -16.56 -8.11
CA SER A 439 24.69 -16.21 -8.13
C SER A 439 24.40 -15.16 -9.21
N GLY A 440 23.20 -15.23 -9.78
CA GLY A 440 22.86 -14.48 -10.99
C GLY A 440 21.54 -13.74 -10.87
N ILE A 441 21.45 -12.61 -11.56
CA ILE A 441 20.22 -11.90 -11.82
C ILE A 441 20.18 -11.65 -13.33
N TYR A 442 19.18 -12.21 -13.98
CA TYR A 442 19.06 -12.20 -15.44
C TYR A 442 17.78 -11.51 -15.87
N HIS A 443 17.83 -10.88 -17.04
CA HIS A 443 16.69 -10.30 -17.74
C HIS A 443 16.56 -10.98 -19.09
N TYR A 444 15.49 -11.75 -19.26
CA TYR A 444 15.09 -12.34 -20.53
C TYR A 444 14.27 -11.31 -21.31
N HIS A 445 14.81 -10.84 -22.42
CA HIS A 445 14.19 -9.84 -23.29
C HIS A 445 13.16 -10.47 -24.23
N LYS A 446 12.21 -9.68 -24.71
CA LYS A 446 11.19 -10.16 -25.66
C LYS A 446 11.74 -10.66 -26.99
N ASP A 447 12.91 -10.17 -27.39
CA ASP A 447 13.59 -10.62 -28.61
C ASP A 447 14.31 -11.98 -28.45
N GLY A 448 14.29 -12.54 -27.24
CA GLY A 448 14.92 -13.82 -26.90
C GLY A 448 16.38 -13.71 -26.45
N SER A 449 16.95 -12.51 -26.40
CA SER A 449 18.24 -12.27 -25.78
C SER A 449 18.14 -12.27 -24.25
N VAL A 450 19.25 -12.55 -23.57
CA VAL A 450 19.33 -12.52 -22.10
C VAL A 450 20.48 -11.61 -21.69
N SER A 451 20.21 -10.68 -20.78
CA SER A 451 21.23 -9.86 -20.13
C SER A 451 21.38 -10.24 -18.66
N LYS A 452 22.54 -9.91 -18.08
CA LYS A 452 22.87 -10.16 -16.67
C LYS A 452 23.21 -8.83 -16.01
N ILE A 453 22.65 -8.55 -14.85
CA ILE A 453 23.04 -7.38 -14.04
C ILE A 453 24.01 -7.78 -12.92
N ALA A 454 24.67 -6.77 -12.34
CA ALA A 454 25.67 -6.99 -11.30
C ALA A 454 25.04 -7.50 -10.00
N VAL A 455 25.66 -8.49 -9.37
CA VAL A 455 25.38 -8.90 -7.99
C VAL A 455 26.38 -8.18 -7.07
N PRO A 456 25.96 -7.63 -5.91
CA PRO A 456 26.87 -6.98 -4.97
C PRO A 456 28.07 -7.86 -4.60
N ASN A 457 29.27 -7.25 -4.53
CA ASN A 457 30.51 -7.98 -4.24
C ASN A 457 30.46 -8.76 -2.92
N ASN A 458 29.78 -8.22 -1.89
CA ASN A 458 29.61 -8.91 -0.62
C ASN A 458 28.79 -10.20 -0.76
N ILE A 459 27.73 -10.19 -1.57
CA ILE A 459 26.96 -11.39 -1.91
C ILE A 459 27.81 -12.35 -2.75
N ALA A 460 28.43 -11.85 -3.82
CA ALA A 460 29.22 -12.66 -4.75
C ALA A 460 30.40 -13.41 -4.09
N THR A 461 30.89 -12.94 -2.94
CA THR A 461 32.06 -13.52 -2.25
C THR A 461 31.73 -14.22 -0.94
N ARG A 462 30.63 -13.87 -0.26
CA ARG A 462 30.32 -14.36 1.10
C ARG A 462 28.97 -15.05 1.23
N ALA A 463 28.16 -15.09 0.17
CA ALA A 463 26.94 -15.87 0.15
C ALA A 463 27.27 -17.35 0.36
N GLN A 464 26.43 -18.01 1.15
CA GLN A 464 26.55 -19.44 1.44
C GLN A 464 25.92 -20.24 0.29
N ASP A 465 26.39 -21.47 0.10
CA ASP A 465 25.85 -22.40 -0.91
C ASP A 465 24.39 -22.72 -0.57
N ASN A 466 23.51 -22.62 -1.56
CA ASN A 466 22.08 -22.97 -1.44
C ASN A 466 21.35 -22.16 -0.35
N LEU A 467 21.73 -20.89 -0.15
CA LEU A 467 21.23 -19.97 0.89
C LEU A 467 21.46 -18.49 0.47
N SER A 468 21.51 -18.23 -0.84
CA SER A 468 21.98 -17.01 -1.50
C SER A 468 20.83 -16.10 -1.94
N LEU A 469 20.65 -15.82 -3.24
CA LEU A 469 19.60 -14.95 -3.78
C LEU A 469 18.29 -15.72 -3.90
N GLU A 470 17.25 -15.26 -3.20
CA GLU A 470 15.96 -15.95 -3.15
C GLU A 470 14.89 -15.11 -3.84
N GLY A 471 14.05 -14.42 -3.06
CA GLY A 471 12.96 -13.58 -3.54
C GLY A 471 13.35 -12.31 -4.29
N SER A 472 12.46 -11.83 -5.14
CA SER A 472 12.65 -10.58 -5.89
C SER A 472 11.34 -9.83 -6.17
N THR A 473 11.39 -8.52 -6.41
CA THR A 473 10.18 -7.75 -6.77
C THR A 473 10.48 -6.40 -7.41
N PHE A 474 9.58 -5.93 -8.27
CA PHE A 474 9.58 -4.55 -8.77
C PHE A 474 8.67 -3.66 -7.91
N ALA A 475 9.18 -2.49 -7.54
CA ALA A 475 8.35 -1.42 -7.00
C ALA A 475 7.71 -0.58 -8.12
N PRO A 476 6.60 0.14 -7.84
CA PRO A 476 5.94 0.99 -8.83
C PRO A 476 6.82 2.06 -9.50
N ASP A 477 7.87 2.52 -8.83
CA ASP A 477 8.85 3.46 -9.38
C ASP A 477 9.89 2.82 -10.31
N GLY A 478 9.78 1.52 -10.60
CA GLY A 478 10.68 0.77 -11.44
C GLY A 478 11.93 0.26 -10.71
N SER A 479 12.12 0.57 -9.42
CA SER A 479 13.20 -0.04 -8.63
C SER A 479 12.99 -1.56 -8.52
N TYR A 480 14.08 -2.30 -8.53
CA TYR A 480 14.07 -3.76 -8.38
C TYR A 480 14.70 -4.14 -7.04
N TYR A 481 14.09 -5.07 -6.31
CA TYR A 481 14.55 -5.54 -5.01
C TYR A 481 14.85 -7.03 -5.08
N VAL A 482 15.95 -7.45 -4.49
CA VAL A 482 16.35 -8.87 -4.41
C VAL A 482 16.77 -9.19 -2.98
N SER A 483 16.11 -10.17 -2.36
CA SER A 483 16.41 -10.65 -1.01
C SER A 483 17.39 -11.81 -1.03
N MET A 484 18.15 -11.94 0.06
CA MET A 484 18.85 -13.18 0.36
C MET A 484 18.01 -14.12 1.23
N GLU A 485 18.16 -15.43 1.06
CA GLU A 485 17.51 -16.40 1.95
C GLU A 485 18.07 -16.27 3.38
N ARG A 486 19.42 -16.24 3.49
CA ARG A 486 20.14 -16.20 4.77
C ARG A 486 21.19 -15.10 4.85
N ASN A 487 21.72 -14.95 6.07
CA ASN A 487 22.82 -14.03 6.36
C ASN A 487 24.09 -14.43 5.59
N LEU A 488 24.88 -13.43 5.20
CA LEU A 488 26.21 -13.67 4.64
C LEU A 488 27.14 -14.30 5.68
N THR A 489 28.17 -14.98 5.21
CA THR A 489 29.29 -15.39 6.06
C THR A 489 29.88 -14.14 6.73
N GLY A 490 29.95 -14.13 8.06
CA GLY A 490 30.43 -13.00 8.88
C GLY A 490 29.35 -12.07 9.42
N ASP A 491 28.15 -12.05 8.82
CA ASP A 491 27.00 -11.34 9.39
C ASP A 491 26.41 -12.13 10.57
N ALA A 492 25.75 -11.44 11.50
CA ALA A 492 25.11 -12.10 12.63
C ALA A 492 23.94 -13.00 12.19
N THR A 493 23.74 -14.12 12.88
CA THR A 493 22.64 -15.06 12.60
C THR A 493 21.28 -14.36 12.60
N GLY A 494 20.47 -14.62 11.57
CA GLY A 494 19.15 -14.03 11.38
C GLY A 494 19.15 -12.66 10.68
N TYR A 495 20.33 -12.06 10.42
CA TYR A 495 20.43 -10.80 9.69
C TYR A 495 20.65 -11.07 8.19
N SER A 496 19.56 -11.10 7.43
CA SER A 496 19.59 -11.17 5.96
C SER A 496 19.71 -9.77 5.34
N ARG A 497 19.95 -9.71 4.03
CA ARG A 497 20.11 -8.48 3.24
C ARG A 497 19.11 -8.46 2.09
N ILE A 498 18.48 -7.30 1.87
CA ILE A 498 17.66 -7.02 0.68
C ILE A 498 18.35 -5.92 -0.12
N THR A 499 18.79 -6.24 -1.34
CA THR A 499 19.47 -5.32 -2.24
C THR A 499 18.45 -4.57 -3.09
N LYS A 500 18.61 -3.25 -3.21
CA LYS A 500 17.81 -2.39 -4.09
C LYS A 500 18.65 -1.97 -5.29
N TYR A 501 18.04 -2.11 -6.46
CA TYR A 501 18.51 -1.62 -7.74
C TYR A 501 17.61 -0.48 -8.21
N ASP A 502 18.18 0.53 -8.86
CA ASP A 502 17.39 1.53 -9.58
C ASP A 502 16.77 0.95 -10.86
N ALA A 503 15.93 1.73 -11.54
CA ALA A 503 15.27 1.32 -12.78
C ALA A 503 16.24 1.02 -13.94
N ASN A 504 17.52 1.37 -13.82
CA ASN A 504 18.57 1.05 -14.81
C ASN A 504 19.38 -0.20 -14.42
N GLY A 505 19.05 -0.85 -13.31
CA GLY A 505 19.78 -2.02 -12.80
C GLY A 505 21.05 -1.70 -12.02
N ASN A 506 21.25 -0.45 -11.60
CA ASN A 506 22.39 -0.09 -10.74
C ASN A 506 22.09 -0.40 -9.28
N ILE A 507 23.04 -0.99 -8.55
CA ILE A 507 22.94 -1.18 -7.09
C ILE A 507 22.96 0.19 -6.41
N VAL A 508 21.89 0.54 -5.70
CA VAL A 508 21.78 1.84 -5.01
C VAL A 508 21.69 1.74 -3.50
N ALA A 509 21.22 0.60 -2.96
CA ALA A 509 21.18 0.37 -1.53
C ALA A 509 21.13 -1.11 -1.20
N GLN A 510 21.42 -1.43 0.05
CA GLN A 510 21.14 -2.73 0.64
C GLN A 510 20.58 -2.51 2.04
N TYR A 511 19.55 -3.24 2.43
CA TYR A 511 18.86 -3.07 3.72
C TYR A 511 18.97 -4.34 4.55
N ALA A 512 19.23 -4.20 5.85
CA ALA A 512 19.25 -5.34 6.76
C ALA A 512 17.83 -5.76 7.15
N TYR A 513 17.54 -7.05 7.00
CA TYR A 513 16.30 -7.69 7.44
C TYR A 513 16.61 -8.68 8.56
N TYR A 514 15.88 -8.59 9.67
CA TYR A 514 16.00 -9.56 10.74
C TYR A 514 14.89 -10.61 10.63
N THR A 515 15.24 -11.87 10.36
CA THR A 515 14.28 -12.98 10.40
C THR A 515 13.94 -13.32 11.85
N ASP A 516 12.71 -13.78 12.13
CA ASP A 516 12.36 -14.10 13.52
C ASP A 516 13.28 -15.20 14.07
N ARG A 517 13.54 -15.16 15.38
CA ARG A 517 14.29 -16.25 16.02
C ARG A 517 13.50 -17.56 15.88
N PRO A 518 14.17 -18.69 15.61
CA PRO A 518 13.51 -19.99 15.66
C PRO A 518 12.87 -20.18 17.05
N SER A 519 11.57 -20.47 17.06
CA SER A 519 10.79 -20.78 18.26
C SER A 519 11.01 -22.24 18.70
N THR A 520 10.38 -22.69 19.79
CA THR A 520 10.39 -24.12 20.17
C THR A 520 9.72 -25.05 19.13
N ILE A 521 9.05 -24.47 18.14
CA ILE A 521 8.44 -25.16 17.01
C ILE A 521 9.41 -25.21 15.82
N ASP A 522 10.28 -24.20 15.66
CA ASP A 522 11.21 -24.10 14.54
C ASP A 522 12.56 -24.78 14.88
N ALA A 523 12.99 -25.76 14.09
CA ALA A 523 14.06 -26.70 14.43
C ALA A 523 15.49 -26.19 14.20
N THR A 524 15.72 -25.27 13.25
CA THR A 524 17.08 -24.95 12.76
C THR A 524 17.31 -23.44 12.55
N SER A 525 16.59 -22.75 11.65
CA SER A 525 16.63 -21.29 11.47
C SER A 525 15.57 -20.79 10.47
N ASN A 526 15.15 -19.51 10.56
CA ASN A 526 14.19 -18.87 9.63
C ASN A 526 14.89 -18.08 8.50
N GLY A 527 14.38 -18.20 7.27
CA GLY A 527 14.91 -17.56 6.06
C GLY A 527 13.82 -16.81 5.29
N ILE A 528 14.22 -15.86 4.43
CA ILE A 528 13.29 -15.21 3.51
C ILE A 528 13.10 -16.14 2.31
N SER A 529 11.87 -16.54 2.02
CA SER A 529 11.56 -17.33 0.80
C SER A 529 11.08 -16.44 -0.35
N GLU A 530 10.43 -15.30 -0.07
CA GLU A 530 9.94 -14.42 -1.14
C GLU A 530 9.70 -13.00 -0.66
N ILE A 531 9.76 -12.04 -1.60
CA ILE A 531 9.37 -10.65 -1.37
C ILE A 531 8.43 -10.12 -2.48
N LEU A 532 7.53 -9.21 -2.12
CA LEU A 532 6.61 -8.56 -3.07
C LEU A 532 6.35 -7.11 -2.67
N SER A 533 6.61 -6.17 -3.57
CA SER A 533 6.33 -4.76 -3.32
C SER A 533 4.82 -4.46 -3.44
N LEU A 534 4.28 -3.77 -2.44
CA LEU A 534 2.93 -3.19 -2.50
C LEU A 534 2.96 -1.74 -2.99
N ASP A 535 4.02 -1.03 -2.60
CA ASP A 535 4.37 0.31 -3.05
C ASP A 535 5.88 0.56 -2.89
N ASN A 536 6.34 1.78 -3.20
CA ASN A 536 7.77 2.14 -3.16
C ASN A 536 8.42 2.03 -1.77
N ASN A 537 7.63 1.91 -0.70
CA ASN A 537 8.09 1.91 0.69
C ASN A 537 7.64 0.68 1.48
N THR A 538 6.85 -0.20 0.89
CA THR A 538 6.20 -1.31 1.60
C THR A 538 6.40 -2.60 0.83
N LEU A 539 7.02 -3.58 1.49
CA LEU A 539 7.19 -4.94 0.99
C LEU A 539 6.29 -5.90 1.79
N LEU A 540 5.80 -6.94 1.15
CA LEU A 540 5.49 -8.20 1.79
C LEU A 540 6.75 -9.06 1.77
N VAL A 541 7.11 -9.65 2.90
CA VAL A 541 8.24 -10.57 3.02
C VAL A 541 7.72 -11.88 3.60
N MET A 542 7.92 -12.96 2.86
CA MET A 542 7.58 -14.31 3.29
C MET A 542 8.78 -14.92 4.00
N GLU A 543 8.58 -15.35 5.25
CA GLU A 543 9.55 -16.13 6.01
C GLU A 543 9.11 -17.59 6.11
N ARG A 544 10.10 -18.48 5.99
CA ARG A 544 9.92 -19.93 6.16
C ARG A 544 10.84 -20.45 7.27
N GLY A 545 10.29 -21.33 8.12
CA GLY A 545 11.01 -22.07 9.15
C GLY A 545 10.66 -23.56 9.14
N ASP A 546 11.65 -24.43 9.36
CA ASP A 546 11.49 -25.89 9.48
C ASP A 546 10.88 -26.27 10.84
N ASN A 547 9.82 -27.06 10.87
CA ASN A 547 9.09 -27.52 12.07
C ASN A 547 9.42 -28.97 12.50
N THR A 548 10.52 -29.57 12.03
CA THR A 548 10.84 -31.00 12.27
C THR A 548 10.89 -31.45 13.74
N ASN A 549 10.97 -30.54 14.72
CA ASN A 549 11.09 -30.85 16.15
C ASN A 549 9.76 -30.87 16.96
N GLN A 550 8.58 -30.70 16.35
CA GLN A 550 7.32 -30.88 17.08
C GLN A 550 7.15 -32.35 17.55
N VAL A 551 7.36 -32.57 18.85
CA VAL A 551 7.08 -33.84 19.55
C VAL A 551 5.58 -34.14 19.42
N GLY A 552 5.23 -35.07 18.52
CA GLY A 552 3.84 -35.43 18.22
C GLY A 552 3.45 -35.36 16.73
N ALA A 553 4.38 -35.03 15.83
CA ALA A 553 4.20 -35.14 14.38
C ALA A 553 4.02 -36.62 13.95
N SER A 554 2.83 -37.14 14.19
CA SER A 554 2.28 -38.30 13.49
C SER A 554 2.37 -38.03 11.99
N GLN A 555 2.68 -39.06 11.19
CA GLN A 555 2.76 -38.99 9.72
C GLN A 555 1.55 -38.22 9.16
N GLY A 556 1.69 -36.93 8.87
CA GLY A 556 0.50 -36.07 8.91
C GLY A 556 0.68 -34.56 8.93
N ALA A 557 1.64 -34.00 9.67
CA ALA A 557 1.74 -32.55 9.89
C ALA A 557 2.57 -31.79 8.83
N ALA A 558 2.26 -30.50 8.63
CA ALA A 558 3.04 -29.56 7.81
C ALA A 558 4.47 -29.43 8.36
N ARG A 559 5.49 -29.60 7.50
CA ARG A 559 6.91 -29.52 7.90
C ARG A 559 7.43 -28.09 7.98
N SER A 560 6.74 -27.12 7.39
CA SER A 560 7.17 -25.73 7.37
C SER A 560 6.13 -24.82 8.02
N ARG A 561 6.59 -23.84 8.81
CA ARG A 561 5.80 -22.68 9.22
C ARG A 561 6.11 -21.53 8.28
N VAL A 562 5.06 -20.98 7.67
CA VAL A 562 5.17 -19.87 6.73
C VAL A 562 4.49 -18.65 7.33
N ARG A 563 5.17 -17.52 7.30
CA ARG A 563 4.68 -16.25 7.84
C ARG A 563 4.88 -15.17 6.78
N ILE A 564 3.90 -14.29 6.61
CA ILE A 564 4.06 -13.12 5.73
C ILE A 564 4.06 -11.88 6.63
N TYR A 565 5.07 -11.05 6.42
CA TYR A 565 5.25 -9.79 7.10
C TYR A 565 5.03 -8.65 6.13
N LYS A 566 4.33 -7.61 6.57
CA LYS A 566 4.43 -6.30 5.97
C LYS A 566 5.68 -5.61 6.50
N VAL A 567 6.53 -5.10 5.62
CA VAL A 567 7.84 -4.53 5.94
C VAL A 567 7.92 -3.12 5.40
N SER A 568 8.36 -2.19 6.25
CA SER A 568 8.56 -0.79 5.91
C SER A 568 10.02 -0.53 5.53
N LEU A 569 10.22 0.14 4.40
CA LEU A 569 11.52 0.70 3.98
C LEU A 569 11.78 2.10 4.58
N VAL A 570 10.77 2.70 5.22
CA VAL A 570 10.89 4.03 5.83
C VAL A 570 11.86 3.98 6.99
N GLY A 571 12.92 4.79 6.94
CA GLY A 571 13.94 4.82 7.99
C GLY A 571 14.83 3.57 8.04
N ALA A 572 14.79 2.72 7.01
CA ALA A 572 15.69 1.59 6.87
C ALA A 572 17.12 2.08 6.60
N GLN A 573 18.10 1.52 7.32
CA GLN A 573 19.51 1.87 7.14
C GLN A 573 20.06 1.23 5.86
N ASN A 574 20.80 2.01 5.06
CA ASN A 574 21.59 1.44 3.98
C ASN A 574 22.85 0.78 4.55
N VAL A 575 22.97 -0.53 4.38
CA VAL A 575 24.05 -1.38 4.90
C VAL A 575 24.99 -1.89 3.80
N LEU A 576 24.89 -1.35 2.59
CA LEU A 576 25.71 -1.77 1.45
C LEU A 576 27.22 -1.67 1.75
N ASP A 577 27.63 -0.59 2.43
CA ASP A 577 29.02 -0.34 2.81
C ASP A 577 29.40 -0.96 4.17
N ILE A 578 28.47 -1.65 4.86
CA ILE A 578 28.76 -2.33 6.13
C ILE A 578 29.21 -3.76 5.85
N GLU A 579 30.46 -4.04 6.19
CA GLU A 579 31.06 -5.35 5.99
C GLU A 579 30.30 -6.43 6.76
N ASN A 580 30.25 -6.36 8.10
CA ASN A 580 29.55 -7.37 8.92
C ASN A 580 28.41 -6.72 9.71
N ILE A 581 27.15 -7.06 9.41
CA ILE A 581 25.98 -6.50 10.10
C ILE A 581 25.64 -7.30 11.36
N ASN A 582 25.26 -6.59 12.42
CA ASN A 582 24.85 -7.15 13.71
C ASN A 582 23.96 -6.16 14.49
N SER A 583 23.48 -6.58 15.66
CA SER A 583 22.55 -5.80 16.49
C SER A 583 23.11 -4.49 17.05
N THR A 584 24.43 -4.27 17.06
CA THR A 584 25.04 -3.09 17.66
C THR A 584 25.46 -2.03 16.64
N ASN A 585 25.58 -2.39 15.36
CA ASN A 585 26.02 -1.47 14.30
C ASN A 585 24.98 -1.25 13.19
N THR A 586 23.82 -1.92 13.27
CA THR A 586 22.83 -1.94 12.20
C THR A 586 21.41 -1.81 12.74
N LYS A 587 20.63 -0.92 12.14
CA LYS A 587 19.17 -0.85 12.28
C LYS A 587 18.51 -1.67 11.17
N THR A 588 17.68 -2.64 11.53
CA THR A 588 16.95 -3.47 10.56
C THR A 588 15.64 -2.81 10.12
N MET A 589 15.10 -3.27 8.99
CA MET A 589 13.77 -2.90 8.53
C MET A 589 12.70 -3.24 9.57
N GLU A 590 11.71 -2.36 9.68
CA GLU A 590 10.56 -2.53 10.56
C GLU A 590 9.54 -3.46 9.90
N LYS A 591 9.00 -4.44 10.66
CA LYS A 591 8.08 -5.46 10.12
C LYS A 591 6.92 -5.77 11.06
N ILE A 592 5.77 -6.10 10.48
CA ILE A 592 4.55 -6.52 11.17
C ILE A 592 4.06 -7.82 10.54
N LYS A 593 3.85 -8.86 11.33
CA LYS A 593 3.31 -10.14 10.82
C LYS A 593 1.83 -9.97 10.47
N ILE A 594 1.44 -10.30 9.24
CA ILE A 594 0.06 -10.20 8.74
C ILE A 594 -0.55 -11.55 8.34
N PHE A 595 0.25 -12.62 8.35
CA PHE A 595 -0.20 -13.99 8.10
C PHE A 595 0.70 -15.00 8.81
N ASP A 596 0.12 -16.09 9.28
CA ASP A 596 0.81 -17.23 9.89
C ASP A 596 0.09 -18.52 9.49
N SER A 597 0.77 -19.43 8.78
CA SER A 597 0.15 -20.67 8.31
C SER A 597 -0.27 -21.61 9.45
N GLN A 598 0.23 -21.36 10.67
CA GLN A 598 -0.11 -22.11 11.87
C GLN A 598 -1.25 -21.46 12.68
N ASP A 599 -1.86 -20.38 12.18
CA ASP A 599 -3.00 -19.76 12.85
C ASP A 599 -4.18 -20.76 12.94
N PRO A 600 -4.72 -21.02 14.16
CA PRO A 600 -5.80 -21.99 14.37
C PRO A 600 -7.06 -21.76 13.51
N SER A 601 -7.31 -20.53 13.07
CA SER A 601 -8.49 -20.18 12.25
C SER A 601 -8.39 -20.63 10.79
N ILE A 602 -7.17 -20.85 10.29
CA ILE A 602 -6.92 -21.20 8.88
C ILE A 602 -6.13 -22.50 8.71
N ILE A 603 -5.39 -22.98 9.71
CA ILE A 603 -4.50 -24.15 9.60
C ILE A 603 -5.21 -25.40 9.05
N ASN A 604 -6.46 -25.65 9.42
CA ASN A 604 -7.27 -26.78 8.93
C ASN A 604 -7.82 -26.56 7.51
N LYS A 605 -7.94 -25.30 7.07
CA LYS A 605 -8.29 -24.97 5.68
C LYS A 605 -7.09 -25.19 4.77
N LEU A 606 -5.89 -24.85 5.26
CA LEU A 606 -4.63 -24.99 4.55
C LEU A 606 -4.14 -26.45 4.49
N ASN A 607 -4.32 -27.20 5.59
CA ASN A 607 -3.93 -28.60 5.69
C ASN A 607 -5.15 -29.52 5.65
N THR A 608 -5.40 -30.10 4.48
CA THR A 608 -6.46 -31.07 4.24
C THR A 608 -5.87 -32.47 4.01
N ASN A 609 -6.73 -33.45 3.70
CA ASN A 609 -6.25 -34.77 3.25
C ASN A 609 -5.57 -34.71 1.87
N GLU A 610 -5.87 -33.68 1.07
CA GLU A 610 -5.37 -33.53 -0.30
C GLU A 610 -4.21 -32.55 -0.43
N THR A 611 -4.12 -31.58 0.47
CA THR A 611 -3.17 -30.45 0.46
C THR A 611 -2.55 -30.30 1.84
N LYS A 612 -1.26 -30.01 1.91
CA LYS A 612 -0.57 -29.69 3.16
C LYS A 612 0.45 -28.62 2.86
N ILE A 613 0.41 -27.53 3.62
CA ILE A 613 1.39 -26.46 3.44
C ILE A 613 2.77 -27.02 3.73
N ASP A 614 3.63 -26.90 2.74
CA ASP A 614 5.06 -27.08 2.83
C ASP A 614 5.71 -26.18 1.77
N ASN A 615 6.94 -25.71 2.02
CA ASN A 615 7.76 -24.96 1.07
C ASN A 615 7.00 -23.91 0.20
N LEU A 616 6.32 -22.96 0.84
CA LEU A 616 5.83 -21.79 0.09
C LEU A 616 7.03 -20.90 -0.28
N GLU A 617 7.22 -20.72 -1.57
CA GLU A 617 8.41 -20.08 -2.15
C GLU A 617 8.07 -18.92 -3.09
N GLY A 618 6.90 -18.95 -3.75
CA GLY A 618 6.49 -17.86 -4.63
C GLY A 618 5.28 -17.08 -4.15
N MET A 619 5.24 -15.78 -4.47
CA MET A 619 4.16 -14.86 -4.12
C MET A 619 3.97 -13.76 -5.17
N THR A 620 2.75 -13.56 -5.64
CA THR A 620 2.39 -12.45 -6.54
C THR A 620 1.01 -11.86 -6.22
N LEU A 621 0.78 -10.61 -6.62
CA LEU A 621 -0.59 -10.07 -6.66
C LEU A 621 -1.36 -10.72 -7.79
N GLY A 622 -2.56 -11.24 -7.50
CA GLY A 622 -3.43 -11.81 -8.54
C GLY A 622 -4.43 -10.78 -9.11
N PRO A 623 -5.51 -11.24 -9.76
CA PRO A 623 -6.57 -10.37 -10.20
C PRO A 623 -7.30 -9.73 -9.00
N LYS A 624 -7.93 -8.58 -9.24
CA LYS A 624 -8.87 -8.02 -8.26
C LYS A 624 -10.12 -8.88 -8.19
N LEU A 625 -10.61 -9.10 -6.99
CA LEU A 625 -11.87 -9.78 -6.73
C LEU A 625 -13.06 -8.97 -7.27
N PRO A 626 -14.24 -9.59 -7.41
CA PRO A 626 -15.46 -8.89 -7.82
C PRO A 626 -15.85 -7.72 -6.89
N ASP A 627 -15.41 -7.75 -5.63
CA ASP A 627 -15.61 -6.69 -4.66
C ASP A 627 -14.53 -5.59 -4.69
N GLY A 628 -13.56 -5.71 -5.60
CA GLY A 628 -12.47 -4.76 -5.80
C GLY A 628 -11.28 -4.93 -4.84
N ARG A 629 -11.35 -5.85 -3.87
CA ARG A 629 -10.20 -6.24 -3.06
C ARG A 629 -9.15 -6.94 -3.92
N GLN A 630 -7.90 -6.86 -3.49
CA GLN A 630 -6.76 -7.37 -4.25
C GLN A 630 -6.48 -8.81 -3.82
N SER A 631 -6.37 -9.77 -4.75
CA SER A 631 -5.94 -11.13 -4.37
C SER A 631 -4.41 -11.21 -4.29
N LEU A 632 -3.93 -12.16 -3.48
CA LEU A 632 -2.53 -12.57 -3.34
C LEU A 632 -2.45 -14.07 -3.62
N ILE A 633 -1.60 -14.46 -4.56
CA ILE A 633 -1.42 -15.86 -4.95
C ILE A 633 -0.07 -16.33 -4.42
N LEU A 634 -0.07 -17.44 -3.71
CA LEU A 634 1.12 -18.13 -3.24
C LEU A 634 1.29 -19.45 -4.00
N VAL A 635 2.52 -19.88 -4.22
CA VAL A 635 2.84 -21.19 -4.81
C VAL A 635 3.78 -21.97 -3.89
N SER A 636 3.56 -23.28 -3.81
CA SER A 636 4.34 -24.21 -3.01
C SER A 636 5.17 -25.17 -3.85
N ASP A 637 6.40 -25.40 -3.41
CA ASP A 637 7.28 -26.42 -3.94
C ASP A 637 7.05 -27.79 -3.25
N ASN A 638 7.05 -28.86 -4.03
CA ASN A 638 6.99 -30.24 -3.56
C ASN A 638 8.37 -30.94 -3.54
N ASN A 639 9.47 -30.24 -3.86
CA ASN A 639 10.84 -30.77 -3.93
C ASN A 639 10.96 -32.05 -4.79
N PHE A 640 10.03 -32.27 -5.73
CA PHE A 640 9.89 -33.51 -6.51
C PHE A 640 9.81 -34.80 -5.68
N ASN A 641 9.39 -34.71 -4.41
CA ASN A 641 9.34 -35.87 -3.52
C ASN A 641 8.05 -36.67 -3.74
N ALA A 642 8.18 -37.84 -4.37
CA ALA A 642 7.06 -38.74 -4.68
C ALA A 642 6.26 -39.25 -3.46
N SER A 643 6.79 -39.07 -2.24
CA SER A 643 6.17 -39.54 -0.99
C SER A 643 5.57 -38.40 -0.16
N GLN A 644 5.80 -37.14 -0.52
CA GLN A 644 5.60 -35.99 0.37
C GLN A 644 5.07 -34.77 -0.40
N TYR A 645 3.73 -34.70 -0.46
CA TYR A 645 2.92 -33.50 -0.72
C TYR A 645 2.82 -32.99 -2.16
N LYS A 646 1.68 -32.33 -2.44
CA LYS A 646 1.33 -31.79 -3.76
C LYS A 646 1.99 -30.43 -3.95
N THR A 647 2.31 -30.07 -5.19
CA THR A 647 2.51 -28.67 -5.59
C THR A 647 1.19 -27.92 -5.45
N GLN A 648 1.18 -26.74 -4.82
CA GLN A 648 -0.07 -26.05 -4.44
C GLN A 648 -0.07 -24.59 -4.89
N PHE A 649 -1.25 -24.10 -5.26
CA PHE A 649 -1.53 -22.68 -5.40
C PHE A 649 -2.56 -22.27 -4.35
N ILE A 650 -2.29 -21.21 -3.61
CA ILE A 650 -3.15 -20.70 -2.54
C ILE A 650 -3.52 -19.27 -2.89
N SER A 651 -4.80 -18.92 -2.73
CA SER A 651 -5.29 -17.56 -2.89
C SER A 651 -5.72 -16.99 -1.56
N LEU A 652 -5.16 -15.82 -1.26
CA LEU A 652 -5.54 -14.96 -0.15
C LEU A 652 -6.12 -13.65 -0.72
N VAL A 653 -6.82 -12.88 0.10
CA VAL A 653 -7.27 -11.53 -0.23
C VAL A 653 -6.67 -10.50 0.72
N LEU A 654 -6.17 -9.42 0.13
CA LEU A 654 -5.79 -8.19 0.82
C LEU A 654 -7.06 -7.45 1.23
N ASP A 655 -7.28 -7.36 2.53
CA ASP A 655 -8.42 -6.65 3.12
C ASP A 655 -7.91 -5.49 3.97
N ASP A 656 -8.39 -4.27 3.70
CA ASP A 656 -8.02 -3.06 4.42
C ASP A 656 -9.09 -2.60 5.45
N GLY A 657 -10.17 -3.38 5.66
CA GLY A 657 -11.12 -3.29 6.77
C GLY A 657 -12.54 -2.81 6.43
N ASP A 658 -13.51 -3.74 6.41
CA ASP A 658 -14.94 -3.53 6.07
C ASP A 658 -15.87 -3.08 7.25
N ALA A 659 -16.89 -2.25 6.91
CA ALA A 659 -18.13 -1.82 7.61
C ALA A 659 -18.07 -0.96 8.91
N CYS A 660 -18.03 0.37 8.81
CA CYS A 660 -17.69 1.25 9.95
C CYS A 660 -18.49 2.56 10.04
N PHE A 661 -18.64 3.11 11.25
CA PHE A 661 -19.14 4.47 11.48
C PHE A 661 -18.02 5.49 11.40
N LEU A 662 -18.25 6.67 10.81
CA LEU A 662 -17.27 7.75 10.90
C LEU A 662 -17.42 8.53 12.22
N ALA A 663 -16.34 9.21 12.63
CA ALA A 663 -16.34 10.16 13.74
C ALA A 663 -17.50 11.16 13.65
N GLY A 664 -18.09 11.51 14.79
CA GLY A 664 -19.24 12.40 14.91
C GLY A 664 -20.60 11.69 14.83
N THR A 665 -20.63 10.39 14.55
CA THR A 665 -21.86 9.59 14.56
C THR A 665 -22.38 9.41 16.00
N PHE A 666 -23.61 9.79 16.29
CA PHE A 666 -24.24 9.60 17.59
C PHE A 666 -24.87 8.21 17.72
N ILE A 667 -24.44 7.44 18.71
CA ILE A 667 -25.07 6.19 19.12
C ILE A 667 -25.98 6.44 20.32
N ARG A 668 -27.17 5.83 20.30
CA ARG A 668 -28.12 5.88 21.41
C ARG A 668 -27.63 5.01 22.58
N ALA A 669 -27.08 5.64 23.61
CA ALA A 669 -26.64 5.00 24.85
C ALA A 669 -27.57 5.29 26.04
N GLN A 670 -27.37 4.60 27.16
CA GLN A 670 -28.12 4.83 28.41
C GLN A 670 -27.99 6.28 28.90
N GLN A 671 -26.80 6.86 28.72
CA GLN A 671 -26.47 8.24 29.09
C GLN A 671 -26.93 9.29 28.07
N GLY A 672 -27.68 8.89 27.04
CA GLY A 672 -28.16 9.75 25.97
C GLY A 672 -27.47 9.46 24.64
N MET A 673 -27.41 10.46 23.76
CA MET A 673 -26.70 10.34 22.48
C MET A 673 -25.22 10.59 22.70
N VAL A 674 -24.40 9.56 22.45
CA VAL A 674 -22.94 9.59 22.65
C VAL A 674 -22.28 9.45 21.29
N ARG A 675 -21.25 10.24 21.00
CA ARG A 675 -20.53 10.09 19.73
C ARG A 675 -19.78 8.77 19.70
N VAL A 676 -19.69 8.13 18.55
CA VAL A 676 -19.10 6.80 18.41
C VAL A 676 -17.64 6.77 18.86
N GLU A 677 -16.92 7.89 18.67
CA GLU A 677 -15.54 8.07 19.13
C GLU A 677 -15.40 8.18 20.66
N ASP A 678 -16.48 8.50 21.37
CA ASP A 678 -16.50 8.68 22.82
C ASP A 678 -17.01 7.43 23.56
N ILE A 679 -17.52 6.43 22.83
CA ILE A 679 -18.01 5.18 23.41
C ILE A 679 -16.82 4.36 23.90
N VAL A 680 -16.93 3.84 25.11
CA VAL A 680 -15.91 2.97 25.71
C VAL A 680 -16.52 1.61 26.09
N PRO A 681 -15.71 0.54 26.13
CA PRO A 681 -16.16 -0.74 26.67
C PRO A 681 -16.72 -0.58 28.08
N GLY A 682 -17.86 -1.21 28.33
CA GLY A 682 -18.62 -1.06 29.56
C GLY A 682 -19.85 -0.17 29.41
N ASP A 683 -19.86 0.75 28.45
CA ASP A 683 -21.04 1.57 28.14
C ASP A 683 -22.23 0.70 27.74
N LEU A 684 -23.44 1.15 28.10
CA LEU A 684 -24.68 0.47 27.76
C LEU A 684 -25.36 1.17 26.59
N VAL A 685 -25.54 0.47 25.48
CA VAL A 685 -26.19 0.98 24.26
C VAL A 685 -27.57 0.37 24.06
N TYR A 686 -28.50 1.18 23.56
CA TYR A 686 -29.84 0.74 23.23
C TYR A 686 -29.82 -0.07 21.93
N CYS A 687 -30.32 -1.30 22.02
CA CYS A 687 -30.44 -2.23 20.93
C CYS A 687 -31.91 -2.61 20.71
N LEU A 688 -32.30 -2.82 19.47
CA LEU A 688 -33.63 -3.32 19.13
C LEU A 688 -33.60 -4.85 19.12
N GLY A 689 -34.41 -5.48 19.98
CA GLY A 689 -34.58 -6.94 19.98
C GLY A 689 -35.48 -7.44 18.86
N HIS A 690 -35.50 -8.76 18.64
CA HIS A 690 -36.35 -9.44 17.64
C HIS A 690 -37.87 -9.21 17.82
N ASN A 691 -38.28 -8.79 19.02
CA ASN A 691 -39.65 -8.43 19.37
C ASN A 691 -39.95 -6.92 19.19
N ASN A 692 -39.06 -6.17 18.55
CA ASN A 692 -39.10 -4.70 18.43
C ASN A 692 -39.10 -3.96 19.77
N ILE A 693 -38.57 -4.57 20.83
CA ILE A 693 -38.42 -3.93 22.14
C ILE A 693 -36.97 -3.45 22.30
N TRP A 694 -36.82 -2.21 22.76
CA TRP A 694 -35.52 -1.64 23.12
C TRP A 694 -34.98 -2.29 24.40
N GLN A 695 -33.73 -2.76 24.33
CA GLN A 695 -33.00 -3.34 25.45
C GLN A 695 -31.60 -2.72 25.52
N LEU A 696 -31.05 -2.60 26.73
CA LEU A 696 -29.66 -2.19 26.90
C LEU A 696 -28.74 -3.40 26.74
N ARG A 697 -27.65 -3.24 25.99
CA ARG A 697 -26.56 -4.21 25.90
C ARG A 697 -25.24 -3.53 26.15
N GLN A 698 -24.33 -4.27 26.76
CA GLN A 698 -23.00 -3.75 27.06
C GLN A 698 -22.13 -3.75 25.81
N VAL A 699 -21.45 -2.63 25.58
CA VAL A 699 -20.33 -2.53 24.65
C VAL A 699 -19.18 -3.32 25.25
N THR A 700 -18.79 -4.38 24.58
CA THR A 700 -17.73 -5.26 25.06
C THR A 700 -16.37 -4.93 24.45
N TRP A 701 -16.40 -4.32 23.26
CA TRP A 701 -15.21 -3.91 22.52
C TRP A 701 -15.50 -2.71 21.62
N VAL A 702 -14.50 -1.84 21.48
CA VAL A 702 -14.52 -0.69 20.57
C VAL A 702 -13.23 -0.69 19.76
N GLY A 703 -13.35 -0.60 18.43
CA GLY A 703 -12.22 -0.51 17.51
C GLY A 703 -12.22 0.83 16.78
N LYS A 704 -11.03 1.41 16.60
CA LYS A 704 -10.79 2.62 15.82
C LYS A 704 -9.76 2.34 14.72
N GLN A 705 -9.99 2.92 13.54
CA GLN A 705 -9.01 2.97 12.44
C GLN A 705 -9.21 4.22 11.56
N THR A 706 -8.25 4.54 10.70
CA THR A 706 -8.31 5.67 9.75
C THR A 706 -8.14 5.17 8.32
N THR A 707 -8.95 5.63 7.35
CA THR A 707 -8.79 5.29 5.92
C THR A 707 -8.57 6.53 5.04
N THR A 708 -8.08 6.32 3.81
CA THR A 708 -7.82 7.36 2.79
C THR A 708 -8.39 6.92 1.47
N VAL A 709 -9.00 7.88 0.80
CA VAL A 709 -9.64 7.68 -0.49
C VAL A 709 -8.62 7.48 -1.61
N VAL A 710 -8.87 6.48 -2.46
CA VAL A 710 -8.14 6.19 -3.70
C VAL A 710 -8.95 6.69 -4.90
N ALA A 711 -8.88 8.00 -5.16
CA ALA A 711 -9.82 8.73 -6.04
C ALA A 711 -9.86 8.31 -7.52
N TYR A 712 -8.91 7.51 -8.01
CA TYR A 712 -8.93 7.00 -9.39
C TYR A 712 -9.81 5.75 -9.56
N LYS A 713 -10.23 5.10 -8.47
CA LYS A 713 -11.16 3.97 -8.50
C LYS A 713 -12.61 4.46 -8.61
N HIS A 714 -13.53 3.56 -8.95
CA HIS A 714 -14.96 3.83 -8.85
C HIS A 714 -15.36 4.16 -7.41
N ASP A 715 -16.40 4.99 -7.22
CA ASP A 715 -16.80 5.50 -5.91
C ASP A 715 -16.98 4.41 -4.84
N ASP A 716 -17.59 3.28 -5.23
CA ASP A 716 -17.85 2.11 -4.38
C ASP A 716 -16.58 1.33 -3.99
N LEU A 717 -15.45 1.63 -4.64
CA LEU A 717 -14.14 0.98 -4.45
C LEU A 717 -13.04 1.97 -4.03
N ALA A 718 -13.32 3.27 -4.08
CA ALA A 718 -12.37 4.34 -3.82
C ALA A 718 -12.23 4.64 -2.33
N GLY A 719 -13.04 4.02 -1.47
CA GLY A 719 -13.02 4.27 -0.03
C GLY A 719 -13.61 5.63 0.35
N TYR A 720 -14.47 6.22 -0.49
CA TYR A 720 -15.27 7.39 -0.09
C TYR A 720 -16.30 6.99 0.97
N PRO A 721 -16.54 7.83 1.99
CA PRO A 721 -17.62 7.57 2.91
C PRO A 721 -18.96 7.86 2.22
N VAL A 722 -19.99 7.13 2.61
CA VAL A 722 -21.37 7.41 2.21
C VAL A 722 -21.99 8.36 3.23
N CYS A 723 -22.40 9.53 2.77
CA CYS A 723 -23.22 10.48 3.52
C CYS A 723 -24.70 10.11 3.35
N ILE A 724 -25.37 9.87 4.47
CA ILE A 724 -26.83 9.78 4.59
C ILE A 724 -27.28 11.09 5.23
N ARG A 725 -27.87 11.99 4.44
CA ARG A 725 -28.31 13.30 4.94
C ARG A 725 -29.37 13.17 6.03
N ARG A 726 -29.43 14.18 6.88
CA ARG A 726 -30.55 14.40 7.78
C ARG A 726 -31.89 14.26 7.03
N ASN A 727 -32.83 13.54 7.64
CA ASN A 727 -34.16 13.23 7.12
C ASN A 727 -34.22 12.32 5.87
N ALA A 728 -33.09 11.69 5.48
CA ALA A 728 -33.02 10.90 4.26
C ALA A 728 -33.97 9.69 4.25
N PHE A 729 -34.14 9.01 5.40
CA PHE A 729 -34.98 7.81 5.51
C PHE A 729 -36.42 8.19 5.86
N GLU A 730 -36.59 9.00 6.91
CA GLU A 730 -37.86 9.50 7.40
C GLU A 730 -37.68 10.88 8.02
N GLU A 731 -38.76 11.53 8.48
CA GLU A 731 -38.60 12.83 9.14
C GLU A 731 -37.87 12.66 10.47
N GLY A 732 -36.76 13.36 10.64
CA GLY A 732 -35.85 13.19 11.76
C GLY A 732 -34.97 11.94 11.70
N VAL A 733 -34.95 11.18 10.59
CA VAL A 733 -34.16 9.95 10.47
C VAL A 733 -33.28 9.95 9.19
N PRO A 734 -31.95 9.99 9.33
CA PRO A 734 -31.23 10.34 10.56
C PRO A 734 -31.52 11.80 10.97
N PHE A 735 -31.36 12.14 12.26
CA PHE A 735 -31.62 13.50 12.76
C PHE A 735 -30.47 14.49 12.47
N ALA A 736 -29.31 13.96 12.07
CA ALA A 736 -28.13 14.67 11.60
C ALA A 736 -27.51 13.86 10.45
N ASP A 737 -26.69 14.48 9.61
CA ASP A 737 -25.98 13.76 8.55
C ASP A 737 -25.15 12.62 9.18
N LEU A 738 -25.37 11.41 8.68
CA LEU A 738 -24.73 10.18 9.14
C LEU A 738 -23.71 9.75 8.09
N TYR A 739 -22.47 9.53 8.53
CA TYR A 739 -21.40 9.09 7.66
C TYR A 739 -20.96 7.67 8.04
N VAL A 740 -20.93 6.79 7.04
CA VAL A 740 -20.56 5.38 7.18
C VAL A 740 -19.72 4.92 5.98
N THR A 741 -19.01 3.81 6.11
CA THR A 741 -18.36 3.17 4.95
C THR A 741 -19.39 2.47 4.06
N ALA A 742 -19.03 2.19 2.80
CA ALA A 742 -19.95 1.71 1.77
C ALA A 742 -20.64 0.36 2.10
N GLU A 743 -19.95 -0.49 2.85
CA GLU A 743 -20.43 -1.82 3.25
C GLU A 743 -21.25 -1.81 4.55
N HIS A 744 -21.31 -0.68 5.26
CA HIS A 744 -22.05 -0.60 6.52
C HIS A 744 -23.55 -0.80 6.31
N CYS A 745 -24.16 -1.69 7.08
CA CYS A 745 -25.56 -2.05 6.93
C CYS A 745 -26.49 -1.17 7.75
N MET A 746 -27.49 -0.61 7.06
CA MET A 746 -28.64 0.06 7.67
C MET A 746 -29.82 -0.92 7.73
N VAL A 747 -30.75 -0.71 8.66
CA VAL A 747 -31.90 -1.63 8.86
C VAL A 747 -33.17 -1.05 8.27
N PHE A 748 -33.81 -1.84 7.41
CA PHE A 748 -35.14 -1.58 6.84
C PHE A 748 -35.98 -2.85 6.96
N ASP A 749 -37.21 -2.72 7.47
CA ASP A 749 -38.14 -3.84 7.65
C ASP A 749 -37.50 -5.07 8.35
N GLY A 750 -36.65 -4.81 9.35
CA GLY A 750 -35.96 -5.85 10.12
C GLY A 750 -34.87 -6.60 9.35
N CYS A 751 -34.39 -6.05 8.23
CA CYS A 751 -33.32 -6.62 7.41
C CYS A 751 -32.13 -5.66 7.31
N PHE A 752 -30.91 -6.20 7.28
CA PHE A 752 -29.69 -5.45 7.02
C PHE A 752 -29.52 -5.19 5.53
N VAL A 753 -29.22 -3.94 5.16
CA VAL A 753 -28.98 -3.52 3.78
C VAL A 753 -27.73 -2.65 3.73
N PRO A 754 -26.67 -3.07 3.01
CA PRO A 754 -25.49 -2.25 2.82
C PRO A 754 -25.83 -0.92 2.18
N VAL A 755 -25.31 0.18 2.75
CA VAL A 755 -25.69 1.53 2.35
C VAL A 755 -25.35 1.85 0.89
N ARG A 756 -24.28 1.24 0.30
CA ARG A 756 -23.94 1.43 -1.12
C ARG A 756 -25.11 1.14 -2.06
N LEU A 757 -25.99 0.19 -1.69
CA LEU A 757 -27.13 -0.22 -2.51
C LEU A 757 -28.26 0.81 -2.51
N LEU A 758 -28.18 1.79 -1.60
CA LEU A 758 -29.20 2.82 -1.35
C LEU A 758 -28.77 4.21 -1.83
N VAL A 759 -27.58 4.35 -2.43
CA VAL A 759 -27.00 5.63 -2.87
C VAL A 759 -27.82 6.27 -3.99
N ASN A 760 -28.71 7.21 -3.67
CA ASN A 760 -29.58 7.88 -4.64
C ASN A 760 -28.98 9.14 -5.29
N GLY A 761 -27.77 9.53 -4.90
CA GLY A 761 -27.06 10.71 -5.43
C GLY A 761 -27.66 12.05 -5.00
N LYS A 762 -28.64 12.04 -4.09
CA LYS A 762 -29.36 13.21 -3.57
C LYS A 762 -29.22 13.29 -2.05
N THR A 763 -29.99 12.48 -1.34
CA THR A 763 -29.98 12.41 0.13
C THR A 763 -29.04 11.34 0.66
N ILE A 764 -28.61 10.40 -0.20
CA ILE A 764 -27.61 9.38 0.13
C ILE A 764 -26.58 9.37 -1.00
N PHE A 765 -25.32 9.72 -0.72
CA PHE A 765 -24.29 9.90 -1.75
C PHE A 765 -22.88 9.67 -1.20
N TYR A 766 -21.95 9.29 -2.07
CA TYR A 766 -20.53 9.26 -1.75
C TYR A 766 -20.00 10.69 -1.61
N ASP A 767 -19.40 11.01 -0.48
CA ASP A 767 -18.87 12.35 -0.24
C ASP A 767 -17.42 12.47 -0.72
N HIS A 768 -17.25 13.08 -1.89
CA HIS A 768 -15.94 13.27 -2.52
C HIS A 768 -15.04 14.31 -1.87
N SER A 769 -15.57 15.09 -0.91
CA SER A 769 -14.80 16.06 -0.14
C SER A 769 -13.83 15.40 0.82
N PHE A 770 -14.14 14.18 1.27
CA PHE A 770 -13.26 13.39 2.13
C PHE A 770 -12.07 12.87 1.33
N LYS A 771 -10.88 13.08 1.89
CA LYS A 771 -9.63 12.46 1.42
C LYS A 771 -9.11 11.44 2.42
N THR A 772 -9.40 11.65 3.70
CA THR A 772 -9.08 10.74 4.81
C THR A 772 -10.14 10.90 5.90
N TYR A 773 -10.43 9.85 6.66
CA TYR A 773 -11.34 9.92 7.81
C TYR A 773 -11.10 8.80 8.83
N ASP A 774 -11.41 9.10 10.09
CA ASP A 774 -11.45 8.13 11.17
C ASP A 774 -12.79 7.41 11.17
N TYR A 775 -12.74 6.11 11.49
CA TYR A 775 -13.90 5.27 11.60
C TYR A 775 -13.80 4.30 12.78
N TYR A 776 -14.97 3.87 13.25
CA TYR A 776 -15.17 3.22 14.52
C TYR A 776 -16.11 2.03 14.38
N HIS A 777 -15.83 1.01 15.18
CA HIS A 777 -16.68 -0.15 15.40
C HIS A 777 -17.02 -0.28 16.88
N ILE A 778 -18.26 -0.66 17.15
CA ILE A 778 -18.72 -0.98 18.50
C ILE A 778 -19.29 -2.39 18.51
N GLU A 779 -18.66 -3.28 19.27
CA GLU A 779 -19.14 -4.64 19.46
C GLU A 779 -19.85 -4.77 20.80
N LEU A 780 -20.98 -5.46 20.78
CA LEU A 780 -21.78 -5.74 21.95
C LEU A 780 -21.70 -7.21 22.30
N GLU A 781 -22.26 -7.60 23.45
CA GLU A 781 -22.31 -9.01 23.89
C GLU A 781 -22.89 -9.97 22.82
N ARG A 782 -23.73 -9.45 21.93
CA ARG A 782 -24.23 -10.12 20.72
C ARG A 782 -24.32 -9.11 19.59
N HIS A 783 -24.11 -9.54 18.36
CA HIS A 783 -24.40 -8.70 17.19
C HIS A 783 -25.87 -8.25 17.27
N SER A 784 -26.10 -6.96 17.09
CA SER A 784 -27.37 -6.31 17.43
C SER A 784 -27.72 -5.20 16.46
N ILE A 785 -29.00 -4.87 16.40
CA ILE A 785 -29.48 -3.64 15.74
C ILE A 785 -29.37 -2.50 16.75
N ILE A 786 -28.64 -1.44 16.41
CA ILE A 786 -28.45 -0.24 17.22
C ILE A 786 -29.04 1.00 16.53
N SER A 787 -29.03 2.15 17.20
CA SER A 787 -29.47 3.43 16.63
C SER A 787 -28.29 4.39 16.48
N ALA A 788 -27.96 4.75 15.24
CA ALA A 788 -26.93 5.71 14.84
C ALA A 788 -27.57 6.95 14.18
N ASN A 789 -27.38 8.14 14.75
CA ASN A 789 -28.10 9.38 14.40
C ASN A 789 -29.63 9.18 14.29
N GLY A 790 -30.20 8.25 15.06
CA GLY A 790 -31.62 7.90 15.02
C GLY A 790 -32.00 6.89 13.92
N ALA A 791 -31.10 6.57 12.99
CA ALA A 791 -31.30 5.50 12.01
C ALA A 791 -30.89 4.15 12.61
N LEU A 792 -31.63 3.09 12.28
CA LEU A 792 -31.29 1.74 12.71
C LEU A 792 -30.12 1.19 11.88
N SER A 793 -29.12 0.64 12.56
CA SER A 793 -27.85 0.20 11.97
C SER A 793 -27.37 -1.09 12.63
N GLU A 794 -26.43 -1.77 12.00
CA GLU A 794 -25.71 -2.88 12.61
C GLU A 794 -24.74 -2.43 13.73
N SER A 795 -24.50 -3.30 14.72
CA SER A 795 -23.29 -3.24 15.55
C SER A 795 -22.15 -4.00 14.86
N TYR A 796 -20.95 -4.02 15.42
CA TYR A 796 -19.88 -4.85 14.86
C TYR A 796 -20.18 -6.34 15.02
N LEU A 797 -19.95 -7.11 13.96
CA LEU A 797 -19.92 -8.57 13.94
C LEU A 797 -18.46 -9.02 13.72
N ASP A 798 -17.83 -9.58 14.76
CA ASP A 798 -16.47 -10.09 14.67
C ASP A 798 -16.42 -11.34 13.80
N THR A 799 -16.09 -11.17 12.52
CA THR A 799 -15.87 -12.26 11.56
C THR A 799 -14.41 -12.71 11.54
N GLY A 800 -13.62 -12.33 12.56
CA GLY A 800 -12.19 -12.64 12.69
C GLY A 800 -11.28 -11.47 12.35
N ASN A 801 -11.78 -10.23 12.46
CA ASN A 801 -11.07 -9.00 12.07
C ASN A 801 -10.77 -8.05 13.25
N ARG A 802 -11.03 -8.46 14.49
CA ARG A 802 -10.94 -7.58 15.68
C ARG A 802 -9.51 -7.11 16.01
N HIS A 803 -8.48 -7.92 15.76
CA HIS A 803 -7.08 -7.62 16.12
C HIS A 803 -6.42 -6.53 15.28
N TYR A 804 -7.15 -5.98 14.30
CA TYR A 804 -6.65 -5.02 13.32
C TYR A 804 -6.95 -3.56 13.65
N PHE A 805 -7.63 -3.33 14.77
CA PHE A 805 -8.03 -2.01 15.24
C PHE A 805 -7.24 -1.63 16.50
N THR A 806 -6.91 -0.35 16.62
CA THR A 806 -6.59 0.19 17.95
C THR A 806 -7.85 0.04 18.78
N SER A 807 -7.78 -0.73 19.86
CA SER A 807 -8.99 -1.13 20.57
C SER A 807 -8.91 -1.03 22.08
N LYS A 808 -10.09 -0.88 22.67
CA LYS A 808 -10.32 -1.02 24.12
C LYS A 808 -11.29 -2.19 24.29
N ALA A 809 -11.08 -3.02 25.31
CA ALA A 809 -11.96 -4.13 25.68
C ALA A 809 -12.19 -4.17 27.20
N LEU A 810 -13.24 -4.88 27.65
CA LEU A 810 -13.45 -5.16 29.08
C LEU A 810 -12.35 -6.11 29.63
N SER A 811 -11.98 -5.94 30.90
CA SER A 811 -10.90 -6.70 31.54
C SER A 811 -11.10 -8.22 31.62
N ASN A 812 -12.35 -8.69 31.53
CA ASN A 812 -12.73 -10.11 31.51
C ASN A 812 -13.22 -10.58 30.11
N TYR A 813 -12.84 -9.86 29.06
CA TYR A 813 -13.26 -10.17 27.70
C TYR A 813 -12.56 -11.43 27.18
N ALA A 814 -13.30 -12.52 26.98
CA ALA A 814 -12.77 -13.74 26.39
C ALA A 814 -12.72 -13.62 24.85
N LEU A 815 -11.60 -14.00 24.24
CA LEU A 815 -11.46 -14.10 22.79
C LEU A 815 -12.51 -15.09 22.25
N SER A 816 -13.50 -14.58 21.51
CA SER A 816 -14.52 -15.42 20.85
C SER A 816 -14.05 -15.88 19.48
N ASN A 817 -14.48 -17.07 19.04
CA ASN A 817 -14.31 -17.51 17.65
C ASN A 817 -14.97 -16.55 16.66
N SER A 818 -14.47 -16.50 15.42
CA SER A 818 -15.06 -15.76 14.30
C SER A 818 -16.53 -16.15 14.09
N LYS A 819 -17.39 -15.14 13.93
CA LYS A 819 -18.83 -15.26 13.72
C LYS A 819 -19.19 -15.31 12.23
N ASP A 820 -20.38 -15.80 11.93
CA ASP A 820 -20.92 -15.98 10.58
C ASP A 820 -22.21 -15.17 10.39
N TRP A 821 -22.38 -14.57 9.22
CA TRP A 821 -23.53 -13.71 8.91
C TRP A 821 -24.87 -14.45 8.88
N ASP A 822 -24.91 -15.70 8.41
CA ASP A 822 -26.16 -16.46 8.34
C ASP A 822 -26.61 -16.95 9.71
N ARG A 823 -25.65 -17.18 10.62
CA ARG A 823 -25.92 -17.77 11.94
C ARG A 823 -26.01 -16.76 13.08
N ASP A 824 -25.11 -15.78 13.09
CA ASP A 824 -24.83 -14.96 14.25
C ASP A 824 -25.34 -13.52 14.09
N ALA A 825 -25.86 -13.15 12.90
CA ALA A 825 -26.36 -11.81 12.65
C ALA A 825 -27.72 -11.52 13.32
N ALA A 826 -27.93 -10.27 13.72
CA ALA A 826 -29.17 -9.84 14.39
C ALA A 826 -30.40 -9.78 13.47
N ALA A 827 -30.18 -9.77 12.16
CA ALA A 827 -31.18 -9.67 11.11
C ALA A 827 -30.65 -10.28 9.80
N PRO A 828 -31.51 -10.72 8.88
CA PRO A 828 -31.10 -11.21 7.57
C PRO A 828 -30.48 -10.09 6.70
N LEU A 829 -29.44 -10.42 5.93
CA LEU A 829 -28.80 -9.53 4.97
C LEU A 829 -29.53 -9.56 3.62
N ILE A 830 -29.83 -8.38 3.04
CA ILE A 830 -30.42 -8.24 1.71
C ILE A 830 -29.43 -7.56 0.76
N THR A 831 -28.94 -8.34 -0.22
CA THR A 831 -28.14 -7.84 -1.36
C THR A 831 -28.83 -8.08 -2.71
N LYS A 832 -29.91 -8.87 -2.75
CA LYS A 832 -30.64 -9.18 -3.98
C LYS A 832 -31.41 -7.96 -4.49
N ARG A 833 -31.30 -7.72 -5.81
CA ARG A 833 -31.87 -6.56 -6.52
C ARG A 833 -33.32 -6.24 -6.16
N GLY A 834 -34.21 -7.23 -6.06
CA GLY A 834 -35.63 -7.01 -5.80
C GLY A 834 -35.91 -6.34 -4.45
N GLY A 835 -35.23 -6.77 -3.39
CA GLY A 835 -35.39 -6.21 -2.04
C GLY A 835 -34.75 -4.82 -1.92
N ALA A 836 -33.50 -4.69 -2.36
CA ALA A 836 -32.77 -3.41 -2.31
C ALA A 836 -33.44 -2.33 -3.17
N LYS A 837 -33.97 -2.68 -4.35
CA LYS A 837 -34.62 -1.72 -5.25
C LYS A 837 -35.87 -1.09 -4.64
N ALA A 838 -36.70 -1.85 -3.92
CA ALA A 838 -37.91 -1.32 -3.32
C ALA A 838 -37.60 -0.22 -2.29
N ILE A 839 -36.57 -0.45 -1.46
CA ILE A 839 -36.08 0.51 -0.47
C ILE A 839 -35.48 1.73 -1.18
N PHE A 840 -34.61 1.50 -2.18
CA PHE A 840 -34.03 2.57 -2.99
C PHE A 840 -35.10 3.46 -3.65
N ASP A 841 -36.12 2.86 -4.28
CA ASP A 841 -37.20 3.58 -4.97
C ASP A 841 -37.98 4.46 -3.97
N TYR A 842 -38.29 3.91 -2.79
CA TYR A 842 -38.94 4.65 -1.70
C TYR A 842 -38.11 5.87 -1.26
N LEU A 843 -36.82 5.67 -1.00
CA LEU A 843 -35.91 6.73 -0.56
C LEU A 843 -35.69 7.78 -1.66
N ASN A 844 -35.62 7.37 -2.92
CA ASN A 844 -35.48 8.28 -4.05
C ASN A 844 -36.75 9.11 -4.29
N LEU A 845 -37.94 8.49 -4.23
CA LEU A 845 -39.23 9.21 -4.31
C LEU A 845 -39.37 10.23 -3.17
N ARG A 846 -38.92 9.85 -1.97
CA ARG A 846 -38.89 10.77 -0.82
C ARG A 846 -37.96 11.96 -1.10
N ALA A 847 -36.75 11.72 -1.60
CA ALA A 847 -35.82 12.79 -1.95
C ALA A 847 -36.40 13.77 -2.99
N ASP A 848 -37.14 13.26 -3.98
CA ASP A 848 -37.81 14.07 -5.00
C ASP A 848 -38.88 15.01 -4.43
N LYS A 849 -39.66 14.53 -3.45
CA LYS A 849 -40.69 15.35 -2.77
C LYS A 849 -40.11 16.52 -1.98
N HIS A 850 -38.83 16.45 -1.61
CA HIS A 850 -38.12 17.51 -0.88
C HIS A 850 -37.28 18.42 -1.80
N PHE A 851 -37.48 18.35 -3.13
CA PHE A 851 -36.80 19.20 -4.15
C PHE A 851 -35.26 19.17 -4.08
N VAL A 852 -34.66 18.06 -3.63
CA VAL A 852 -33.20 17.93 -3.56
C VAL A 852 -32.65 17.63 -4.97
N GLN A 853 -31.91 18.58 -5.54
CA GLN A 853 -31.22 18.39 -6.81
C GLN A 853 -30.09 17.34 -6.67
N PRO A 854 -29.83 16.51 -7.70
CA PRO A 854 -28.71 15.57 -7.69
C PRO A 854 -27.36 16.29 -7.52
N VAL A 855 -26.43 15.68 -6.78
CA VAL A 855 -25.07 16.22 -6.57
C VAL A 855 -24.18 16.03 -7.81
N GLN A 856 -24.50 15.07 -8.69
CA GLN A 856 -23.77 14.81 -9.93
C GLN A 856 -24.63 15.03 -11.18
N GLY A 857 -24.01 15.57 -12.24
CA GLY A 857 -24.62 15.74 -13.56
C GLY A 857 -24.93 14.40 -14.26
N LYS A 858 -25.95 14.39 -15.11
CA LYS A 858 -26.36 13.20 -15.86
C LYS A 858 -25.34 12.93 -16.97
N LYS A 859 -24.57 11.84 -16.86
CA LYS A 859 -23.60 11.44 -17.91
C LYS A 859 -24.33 11.00 -19.18
N GLU A 860 -23.83 11.42 -20.35
CA GLU A 860 -24.36 10.96 -21.64
C GLU A 860 -24.12 9.47 -21.84
N ARG A 861 -25.11 8.79 -22.42
CA ARG A 861 -25.08 7.34 -22.62
C ARG A 861 -25.38 6.98 -24.07
N THR A 862 -24.77 5.91 -24.54
CA THR A 862 -25.00 5.32 -25.85
C THR A 862 -25.28 3.83 -25.73
N ASN A 863 -26.15 3.31 -26.58
CA ASN A 863 -26.34 1.86 -26.70
C ASN A 863 -25.41 1.26 -27.78
N ASN A 864 -24.52 2.06 -28.37
CA ASN A 864 -23.56 1.58 -29.35
C ASN A 864 -22.36 0.92 -28.63
N PRO A 865 -22.19 -0.41 -28.75
CA PRO A 865 -21.07 -1.13 -28.13
C PRO A 865 -19.71 -0.85 -28.78
N ASN A 866 -19.62 -0.15 -29.92
CA ASN A 866 -18.36 0.07 -30.67
C ASN A 866 -17.60 -1.24 -30.92
N LEU A 867 -18.28 -2.23 -31.49
CA LEU A 867 -17.71 -3.57 -31.67
C LEU A 867 -16.58 -3.59 -32.71
N TYR A 868 -15.51 -4.30 -32.39
CA TYR A 868 -14.45 -4.67 -33.33
C TYR A 868 -13.75 -5.94 -32.86
N LEU A 869 -12.97 -6.58 -33.74
CA LEU A 869 -12.09 -7.67 -33.36
C LEU A 869 -10.63 -7.20 -33.28
N ILE A 870 -9.85 -7.83 -32.41
CA ILE A 870 -8.39 -7.77 -32.40
C ILE A 870 -7.85 -9.16 -32.69
N THR A 871 -6.94 -9.28 -33.65
CA THR A 871 -6.25 -10.53 -33.99
C THR A 871 -5.07 -10.81 -33.05
N ASP A 872 -4.50 -12.03 -33.10
CA ASP A 872 -3.33 -12.42 -32.30
C ASP A 872 -2.12 -11.47 -32.49
N ASP A 873 -1.95 -10.90 -33.70
CA ASP A 873 -0.91 -9.92 -34.06
C ASP A 873 -1.31 -8.45 -33.81
N ARG A 874 -2.38 -8.22 -33.03
CA ARG A 874 -2.90 -6.92 -32.60
C ARG A 874 -3.52 -6.03 -33.69
N ASN A 875 -3.79 -6.59 -34.87
CA ASN A 875 -4.51 -5.86 -35.90
C ASN A 875 -6.00 -5.72 -35.56
N LYS A 876 -6.54 -4.52 -35.79
CA LYS A 876 -7.95 -4.21 -35.58
C LYS A 876 -8.77 -4.56 -36.82
N ILE A 877 -9.79 -5.39 -36.66
CA ILE A 877 -10.75 -5.73 -37.71
C ILE A 877 -12.10 -5.06 -37.38
N ALA A 878 -12.51 -4.13 -38.23
CA ALA A 878 -13.83 -3.52 -38.14
C ALA A 878 -14.92 -4.49 -38.65
N PRO A 879 -16.14 -4.41 -38.11
CA PRO A 879 -17.26 -5.20 -38.64
C PRO A 879 -17.61 -4.74 -40.06
N ILE A 880 -17.78 -5.70 -40.97
CA ILE A 880 -18.28 -5.43 -42.32
C ILE A 880 -19.78 -5.11 -42.32
N LYS A 881 -20.50 -5.61 -41.30
CA LYS A 881 -21.91 -5.32 -41.09
C LYS A 881 -22.27 -5.50 -39.60
N ILE A 882 -23.04 -4.56 -39.07
CA ILE A 882 -23.72 -4.70 -37.77
C ILE A 882 -25.22 -4.64 -38.05
N GLY A 883 -25.93 -5.74 -37.81
CA GLY A 883 -27.39 -5.78 -37.76
C GLY A 883 -27.91 -5.78 -36.33
N ASP A 884 -29.23 -5.83 -36.14
CA ASP A 884 -29.87 -5.70 -34.82
C ASP A 884 -29.46 -6.78 -33.80
N LYS A 885 -29.05 -7.97 -34.26
CA LYS A 885 -28.66 -9.11 -33.39
C LYS A 885 -27.42 -9.86 -33.87
N GLU A 886 -26.73 -9.35 -34.89
CA GLU A 886 -25.65 -10.10 -35.55
C GLU A 886 -24.57 -9.13 -36.06
N ALA A 887 -23.33 -9.38 -35.69
CA ALA A 887 -22.16 -8.66 -36.18
C ALA A 887 -21.31 -9.59 -37.07
N LEU A 888 -20.99 -9.12 -38.27
CA LEU A 888 -20.20 -9.86 -39.26
C LEU A 888 -18.81 -9.26 -39.40
N PHE A 889 -17.80 -10.11 -39.41
CA PHE A 889 -16.39 -9.74 -39.57
C PHE A 889 -15.75 -10.59 -40.65
N GLU A 890 -14.99 -9.97 -41.55
CA GLU A 890 -14.14 -10.69 -42.50
C GLU A 890 -12.79 -10.97 -41.86
N LEU A 891 -12.39 -12.25 -41.82
CA LEU A 891 -11.18 -12.70 -41.14
C LEU A 891 -10.05 -13.01 -42.14
N PRO A 892 -8.80 -12.56 -41.86
CA PRO A 892 -7.63 -13.02 -42.61
C PRO A 892 -7.40 -14.53 -42.45
N SER A 893 -6.86 -15.17 -43.48
CA SER A 893 -6.73 -16.63 -43.58
C SER A 893 -5.70 -17.27 -42.64
N THR A 894 -5.06 -16.50 -41.75
CA THR A 894 -3.98 -16.95 -40.85
C THR A 894 -4.33 -16.85 -39.37
N VAL A 895 -5.48 -16.27 -39.03
CA VAL A 895 -5.83 -15.90 -37.65
C VAL A 895 -6.30 -17.12 -36.85
N LYS A 896 -5.66 -17.44 -35.72
CA LYS A 896 -6.05 -18.59 -34.89
C LYS A 896 -7.07 -18.20 -33.84
N ASN A 897 -6.98 -16.99 -33.30
CA ASN A 897 -7.95 -16.43 -32.38
C ASN A 897 -8.25 -14.98 -32.70
N VAL A 898 -9.42 -14.55 -32.27
CA VAL A 898 -9.78 -13.12 -32.25
C VAL A 898 -10.29 -12.74 -30.88
N ARG A 899 -10.13 -11.48 -30.51
CA ARG A 899 -10.77 -10.91 -29.32
C ARG A 899 -11.88 -9.97 -29.73
N LEU A 900 -13.09 -10.23 -29.25
CA LEU A 900 -14.25 -9.35 -29.41
C LEU A 900 -14.16 -8.21 -28.41
N VAL A 901 -13.99 -6.99 -28.91
CA VAL A 901 -13.88 -5.78 -28.09
C VAL A 901 -15.14 -4.95 -28.21
N SER A 902 -15.59 -4.43 -27.07
CA SER A 902 -16.72 -3.51 -26.96
C SER A 902 -16.45 -2.44 -25.89
N ARG A 903 -17.23 -1.37 -25.91
CA ARG A 903 -17.44 -0.52 -24.73
C ARG A 903 -17.93 -1.36 -23.56
N THR A 904 -17.74 -0.84 -22.35
CA THR A 904 -18.14 -1.52 -21.12
C THR A 904 -19.01 -0.65 -20.23
N TYR A 905 -19.75 -1.30 -19.33
CA TYR A 905 -20.53 -0.65 -18.29
C TYR A 905 -20.62 -1.57 -17.07
N ARG A 906 -20.94 -1.03 -15.89
CA ARG A 906 -21.30 -1.84 -14.72
C ARG A 906 -22.81 -1.78 -14.48
N PRO A 907 -23.50 -2.91 -14.23
CA PRO A 907 -24.92 -2.91 -13.92
C PRO A 907 -25.31 -2.00 -12.75
N CYS A 908 -24.47 -1.90 -11.71
CA CYS A 908 -24.65 -0.96 -10.60
C CYS A 908 -24.64 0.52 -11.03
N ASP A 909 -23.85 0.89 -12.04
CA ASP A 909 -23.81 2.27 -12.56
C ASP A 909 -24.96 2.57 -13.55
N VAL A 910 -25.43 1.54 -14.26
CA VAL A 910 -26.41 1.71 -15.35
C VAL A 910 -27.83 1.52 -14.89
N TYR A 911 -28.13 0.42 -14.21
CA TYR A 911 -29.46 0.12 -13.69
C TYR A 911 -29.74 0.84 -12.39
N GLY A 912 -28.69 1.07 -11.60
CA GLY A 912 -28.74 1.76 -10.31
C GLY A 912 -28.03 0.97 -9.22
N PRO A 913 -27.68 1.64 -8.11
CA PRO A 913 -26.83 1.08 -7.06
C PRO A 913 -27.45 -0.11 -6.35
N PHE A 914 -28.78 -0.26 -6.38
CA PHE A 914 -29.52 -1.42 -5.87
C PHE A 914 -29.23 -2.73 -6.61
N SER A 915 -28.39 -2.71 -7.65
CA SER A 915 -27.83 -3.91 -8.27
C SER A 915 -26.45 -4.20 -7.69
N ASP A 916 -26.31 -5.26 -6.92
CA ASP A 916 -25.02 -5.68 -6.35
C ASP A 916 -24.03 -6.25 -7.40
N ASN A 917 -24.48 -6.40 -8.64
CA ASN A 917 -23.60 -6.80 -9.74
C ASN A 917 -22.65 -5.65 -10.12
N ARG A 918 -21.42 -5.74 -9.61
CA ARG A 918 -20.30 -4.81 -9.86
C ARG A 918 -19.40 -5.21 -11.02
N TYR A 919 -19.73 -6.29 -11.75
CA TYR A 919 -18.93 -6.72 -12.90
C TYR A 919 -18.94 -5.67 -14.01
N VAL A 920 -17.85 -5.62 -14.77
CA VAL A 920 -17.73 -4.84 -16.00
C VAL A 920 -18.28 -5.68 -17.15
N HIS A 921 -19.39 -5.25 -17.76
CA HIS A 921 -20.09 -5.93 -18.86
C HIS A 921 -19.79 -5.26 -20.19
N GLY A 922 -19.49 -6.06 -21.21
CA GLY A 922 -19.40 -5.63 -22.61
C GLY A 922 -20.72 -5.86 -23.34
N VAL A 923 -20.79 -6.97 -24.07
CA VAL A 923 -22.00 -7.47 -24.78
C VAL A 923 -22.33 -8.91 -24.38
N LEU A 924 -23.62 -9.26 -24.39
CA LEU A 924 -24.10 -10.63 -24.22
C LEU A 924 -24.07 -11.34 -25.57
N VAL A 925 -23.22 -12.36 -25.68
CA VAL A 925 -23.03 -13.10 -26.93
C VAL A 925 -23.78 -14.43 -26.85
N GLY A 926 -24.49 -14.75 -27.92
CA GLY A 926 -25.13 -16.05 -28.17
C GLY A 926 -24.32 -16.86 -29.16
N ASN A 927 -24.95 -17.37 -30.22
CA ASN A 927 -24.25 -18.19 -31.20
C ASN A 927 -23.11 -17.44 -31.90
N ILE A 928 -21.94 -18.08 -31.99
CA ILE A 928 -20.83 -17.64 -32.85
C ILE A 928 -20.70 -18.66 -33.97
N THR A 929 -20.72 -18.19 -35.22
CA THR A 929 -20.65 -19.05 -36.41
C THR A 929 -19.54 -18.55 -37.35
N ARG A 930 -18.63 -19.43 -37.71
CA ARG A 930 -17.64 -19.20 -38.76
C ARG A 930 -18.16 -19.77 -40.09
N HIS A 931 -18.17 -18.94 -41.12
CA HIS A 931 -18.57 -19.29 -42.48
C HIS A 931 -17.34 -19.38 -43.39
N GLN A 932 -17.16 -20.53 -44.05
CA GLN A 932 -16.05 -20.78 -44.96
C GLN A 932 -16.54 -21.65 -46.13
N ASP A 933 -16.38 -21.20 -47.38
CA ASP A 933 -16.74 -21.94 -48.60
C ASP A 933 -18.04 -22.75 -48.49
N TYR A 934 -19.14 -22.07 -48.14
CA TYR A 934 -20.49 -22.64 -47.96
C TYR A 934 -20.72 -23.52 -46.72
N HIS A 935 -19.69 -23.78 -45.89
CA HIS A 935 -19.79 -24.51 -44.63
C HIS A 935 -19.97 -23.57 -43.44
N LYS A 936 -20.77 -23.99 -42.47
CA LYS A 936 -21.00 -23.28 -41.20
C LYS A 936 -20.37 -24.08 -40.07
N HIS A 937 -19.47 -23.46 -39.30
CA HIS A 937 -18.87 -24.03 -38.12
C HIS A 937 -19.35 -23.25 -36.89
N ILE A 938 -19.95 -23.94 -35.93
CA ILE A 938 -20.39 -23.34 -34.67
C ILE A 938 -19.19 -23.26 -33.73
N ILE A 939 -19.01 -22.10 -33.09
CA ILE A 939 -18.01 -21.88 -32.04
C ILE A 939 -18.76 -21.66 -30.73
N ASP A 940 -18.82 -22.70 -29.90
CA ASP A 940 -19.54 -22.74 -28.64
C ASP A 940 -18.61 -22.72 -27.42
N THR A 941 -17.30 -22.49 -27.61
CA THR A 941 -16.29 -22.52 -26.54
C THR A 941 -16.64 -21.59 -25.38
N HIS A 942 -17.27 -20.45 -25.67
CA HIS A 942 -17.73 -19.50 -24.65
C HIS A 942 -18.89 -20.03 -23.78
N LEU A 943 -19.63 -21.05 -24.22
CA LEU A 943 -20.76 -21.67 -23.52
C LEU A 943 -20.38 -22.93 -22.73
N SER A 944 -19.10 -23.32 -22.74
CA SER A 944 -18.62 -24.61 -22.20
C SER A 944 -18.50 -24.67 -20.66
N GLY A 945 -18.85 -23.62 -19.93
CA GLY A 945 -18.74 -23.54 -18.46
C GLY A 945 -17.33 -23.25 -17.94
N GLY A 946 -16.30 -23.37 -18.77
CA GLY A 946 -14.90 -23.08 -18.41
C GLY A 946 -14.58 -21.57 -18.37
N ASP A 947 -13.53 -21.20 -17.64
CA ASP A 947 -13.01 -19.83 -17.61
C ASP A 947 -12.32 -19.48 -18.93
N LEU A 948 -12.95 -18.59 -19.71
CA LEU A 948 -12.46 -18.12 -21.01
C LEU A 948 -12.10 -16.63 -20.90
N SER A 949 -10.89 -16.25 -21.31
CA SER A 949 -10.35 -14.89 -21.11
C SER A 949 -11.30 -13.82 -21.65
N GLY A 950 -11.64 -12.85 -20.81
CA GLY A 950 -12.53 -11.74 -21.16
C GLY A 950 -14.02 -12.07 -21.23
N TRP A 951 -14.42 -13.24 -20.73
CA TRP A 951 -15.82 -13.62 -20.52
C TRP A 951 -16.16 -13.65 -19.04
N LEU A 952 -17.30 -13.09 -18.65
CA LEU A 952 -17.80 -13.14 -17.27
C LEU A 952 -18.22 -14.57 -16.90
N PRO A 953 -18.33 -14.93 -15.60
CA PRO A 953 -18.82 -16.24 -15.18
C PRO A 953 -20.13 -16.63 -15.89
N GLN A 954 -20.21 -17.87 -16.37
CA GLN A 954 -21.35 -18.32 -17.16
C GLN A 954 -22.61 -18.39 -16.28
N SER A 955 -23.58 -17.54 -16.57
CA SER A 955 -24.85 -17.45 -15.87
C SER A 955 -26.03 -18.00 -16.67
N GLN A 956 -25.85 -18.30 -17.97
CA GLN A 956 -26.89 -18.81 -18.87
C GLN A 956 -26.35 -19.94 -19.74
N THR A 957 -27.23 -20.89 -20.12
CA THR A 957 -26.85 -22.08 -20.91
C THR A 957 -26.56 -21.77 -22.38
N HIS A 958 -27.11 -20.68 -22.93
CA HIS A 958 -27.04 -20.36 -24.37
C HIS A 958 -26.45 -18.97 -24.67
N ALA A 959 -25.92 -18.29 -23.66
CA ALA A 959 -25.33 -16.97 -23.82
C ALA A 959 -24.30 -16.70 -22.71
N ARG A 960 -23.33 -15.83 -22.98
CA ARG A 960 -22.36 -15.38 -21.97
C ARG A 960 -21.99 -13.92 -22.17
N TRP A 961 -21.89 -13.19 -21.06
CA TRP A 961 -21.44 -11.81 -21.08
C TRP A 961 -19.93 -11.75 -21.28
N THR A 962 -19.48 -10.83 -22.12
CA THR A 962 -18.08 -10.44 -22.23
C THR A 962 -17.74 -9.38 -21.18
N SER A 963 -16.47 -9.24 -20.81
CA SER A 963 -15.97 -8.14 -19.96
C SER A 963 -15.46 -6.93 -20.75
N GLY A 964 -15.80 -6.86 -22.05
CA GLY A 964 -15.38 -5.80 -22.97
C GLY A 964 -14.21 -6.18 -23.88
N ASN A 965 -13.52 -7.29 -23.62
CA ASN A 965 -12.43 -7.77 -24.47
C ASN A 965 -12.31 -9.30 -24.38
N ALA A 966 -13.12 -10.02 -25.15
CA ALA A 966 -13.36 -11.45 -24.97
C ALA A 966 -12.70 -12.33 -26.04
N LEU A 967 -11.96 -13.36 -25.62
CA LEU A 967 -11.30 -14.29 -26.52
C LEU A 967 -12.28 -15.24 -27.23
N ILE A 968 -12.18 -15.35 -28.55
CA ILE A 968 -12.91 -16.32 -29.37
C ILE A 968 -11.87 -17.19 -30.10
N PRO A 969 -11.64 -18.43 -29.63
CA PRO A 969 -10.81 -19.39 -30.34
C PRO A 969 -11.49 -19.82 -31.64
N LEU A 970 -10.78 -19.76 -32.77
CA LEU A 970 -11.36 -20.11 -34.07
C LEU A 970 -11.10 -21.57 -34.47
N ASN A 971 -10.11 -22.22 -33.84
CA ASN A 971 -9.57 -23.55 -34.19
C ASN A 971 -9.04 -23.64 -35.65
N SER A 972 -8.01 -24.47 -35.88
CA SER A 972 -7.13 -24.44 -37.08
C SER A 972 -7.81 -24.07 -38.41
N ILE A 973 -7.28 -23.03 -39.05
CA ILE A 973 -7.70 -22.58 -40.38
C ILE A 973 -6.86 -23.34 -41.41
N GLU A 974 -7.51 -24.09 -42.30
CA GLU A 974 -6.85 -24.50 -43.55
C GLU A 974 -6.59 -23.25 -44.40
N SER A 975 -5.32 -23.02 -44.73
CA SER A 975 -4.86 -21.80 -45.39
C SER A 975 -5.49 -21.60 -46.78
N ALA A 976 -5.95 -20.35 -47.02
CA ALA A 976 -6.28 -19.71 -48.32
C ALA A 976 -7.76 -19.56 -48.75
N LYS A 977 -8.69 -19.21 -47.84
CA LYS A 977 -10.13 -18.99 -48.20
C LYS A 977 -10.80 -17.82 -47.46
N ASN A 978 -11.77 -17.16 -48.11
CA ASN A 978 -12.57 -16.07 -47.52
C ASN A 978 -13.39 -16.59 -46.34
N THR A 979 -13.15 -16.02 -45.14
CA THR A 979 -13.78 -16.46 -43.90
C THR A 979 -14.59 -15.33 -43.28
N ILE A 980 -15.85 -15.57 -42.98
CA ILE A 980 -16.71 -14.60 -42.28
C ILE A 980 -17.05 -15.15 -40.89
N LEU A 981 -16.78 -14.37 -39.84
CA LEU A 981 -17.24 -14.65 -38.49
C LEU A 981 -18.54 -13.89 -38.24
N SER A 982 -19.60 -14.64 -37.96
CA SER A 982 -20.85 -14.13 -37.44
C SER A 982 -20.88 -14.29 -35.92
N ILE A 983 -21.21 -13.21 -35.21
CA ILE A 983 -21.36 -13.18 -33.76
C ILE A 983 -22.77 -12.68 -33.45
N GLN A 984 -23.57 -13.51 -32.78
CA GLN A 984 -24.89 -13.14 -32.33
C GLN A 984 -24.79 -12.26 -31.07
N ILE A 985 -25.24 -11.03 -31.17
CA ILE A 985 -25.33 -10.10 -30.04
C ILE A 985 -26.77 -10.14 -29.52
N LEU A 986 -26.96 -10.72 -28.35
CA LEU A 986 -28.27 -10.90 -27.74
C LEU A 986 -28.70 -9.70 -26.92
N GLU A 987 -27.73 -9.05 -26.26
CA GLU A 987 -27.97 -7.87 -25.42
C GLU A 987 -26.74 -6.96 -25.45
N THR A 988 -26.99 -5.65 -25.49
CA THR A 988 -25.98 -4.59 -25.33
C THR A 988 -26.30 -3.74 -24.12
N GLY A 989 -25.29 -3.10 -23.55
CA GLY A 989 -25.43 -2.18 -22.43
C GLY A 989 -25.85 -0.77 -22.83
N SER A 990 -26.04 0.06 -21.80
CA SER A 990 -26.05 1.52 -21.92
C SER A 990 -24.70 2.05 -21.46
N TYR A 991 -23.81 2.28 -22.41
CA TYR A 991 -22.41 2.65 -22.19
C TYR A 991 -22.29 4.14 -21.93
N LEU A 992 -21.35 4.55 -21.08
CA LEU A 992 -20.97 5.96 -20.95
C LEU A 992 -20.28 6.42 -22.24
N VAL A 993 -20.65 7.60 -22.73
CA VAL A 993 -19.92 8.28 -23.80
C VAL A 993 -18.76 9.02 -23.13
N GLU A 994 -17.52 8.69 -23.51
CA GLU A 994 -16.32 9.45 -23.10
C GLU A 994 -16.33 10.85 -23.67
#